data_AF-A0A6N4WYL8-F1
#
_entry.id   AF-A0A6N4WYL8-F1
#
_cell.length_a   1.000
_cell.length_b   1.000
_cell.length_c   1.000
_cell.angle_alpha   90.00
_cell.angle_beta   90.00
_cell.angle_gamma   90.00
#
_symmetry.space_group_name_H-M   'P 1'
#
loop_
_entity.id
_entity.type
_entity.pdbx_description
1 polymer ?
#
loop_
_entity_poly.entity_id
_entity_poly.type
_entity_poly.pdbx_seq_one_letter_code
_entity_poly.pdbx_strand_id
1 'polypeptide(L)'
;MTGADTDLVLANGYRSVDLSSPLLSCERIEDGERWVYTITWNGNNLLGSADADTLQFAIALEAKAFVDPVLQTVQVNGVDTTVKGFVLESEFERFVPRRLNGRRPPKGYAEMHASIVLRNPALQIEDPEHPFADLKNGHTMEATPYAPTTPEKLKSFPKFSWDKIPRCMLIRKRTAYTDEDIRAIAENYDLVVLEKANGAGKANTSLGMLDTGARLKAINPDIKVLFYWNSRIYFGHYGIDTTIDQHKDEWIAKDFIIRGRLPTYVRENPDFLKWWVGCCEKMMGDDAIDGTFVDKSGVPIYMLDALYKATPVNQLLMNNNASARQRIGYVDGTYREGWSGGGNDDTIAETIAIAYETGQNQKMQILRNPIKGVSNERELEDAADVVLAIYLLYVQEYSYFYVQASVDGTQPRWQWEASYMDQLNRPLGKPLGTYVRDNKVYTRSFEHCDVFMDLRPARGEHAAQILWKNNIGNPTLTGRGMSSTAGIYQLFGSGAISGNSDQFFYLSDAHYGDGGVKAAVDIQAGALPNANAGVMFRESLAADAAMVAVLRDPSGRMQMVYRPEQGAALVSAGSLAAAKSPYAMLVRKGDDFVGYCSSDEKNWKQIAQVRVPMPEKIETGMAVSSDDPNALAEARCSGFARIETSKKVNNEMDSEEDYED
;
A
#
# COMPACT_ATOMS: atom_id res chain seq x y z
N MET A 1 -16.16 33.93 25.38
CA MET A 1 -14.96 33.19 25.82
C MET A 1 -13.99 34.19 26.42
N THR A 2 -13.51 33.98 27.65
CA THR A 2 -12.48 34.83 28.29
C THR A 2 -11.11 34.18 28.11
N GLY A 3 -10.30 34.72 27.20
CA GLY A 3 -8.84 34.87 27.26
C GLY A 3 -7.86 33.72 27.53
N ALA A 4 -8.24 32.47 27.82
CA ALA A 4 -7.27 31.46 28.28
C ALA A 4 -7.29 30.08 27.62
N ASP A 5 -8.35 29.68 26.91
CA ASP A 5 -8.45 28.33 26.31
C ASP A 5 -8.64 28.45 24.79
N THR A 6 -7.54 28.64 24.05
CA THR A 6 -7.53 28.37 22.60
C THR A 6 -6.72 27.09 22.44
N ASP A 7 -7.36 26.01 21.98
CA ASP A 7 -6.66 24.82 21.52
C ASP A 7 -6.48 24.96 20.02
N LEU A 8 -5.25 25.25 19.59
CA LEU A 8 -4.90 25.41 18.19
C LEU A 8 -3.73 24.49 17.88
N VAL A 9 -3.92 23.60 16.92
CA VAL A 9 -2.88 22.76 16.34
C VAL A 9 -2.83 23.04 14.85
N LEU A 10 -1.65 23.38 14.32
CA LEU A 10 -1.43 23.53 12.89
C LEU A 10 -0.47 22.46 12.40
N ALA A 11 -0.73 21.94 11.19
CA ALA A 11 0.14 20.98 10.52
C ALA A 11 0.38 21.40 9.07
N ASN A 12 1.62 21.29 8.62
CA ASN A 12 2.03 21.65 7.25
C ASN A 12 2.43 20.43 6.40
N GLY A 13 2.05 19.22 6.83
CA GLY A 13 2.45 17.95 6.20
C GLY A 13 3.82 17.43 6.63
N TYR A 14 4.66 18.24 7.28
CA TYR A 14 5.99 17.85 7.79
C TYR A 14 6.09 17.89 9.33
N ARG A 15 5.34 18.81 9.94
CA ARG A 15 5.32 19.03 11.40
C ARG A 15 3.94 19.49 11.84
N SER A 16 3.51 19.00 13.00
CA SER A 16 2.41 19.59 13.76
C SER A 16 2.94 20.43 14.92
N VAL A 17 2.35 21.59 15.17
CA VAL A 17 2.65 22.44 16.33
C VAL A 17 1.36 22.87 17.01
N ASP A 18 1.42 23.05 18.32
CA ASP A 18 0.34 23.63 19.12
C ASP A 18 0.81 24.91 19.83
N LEU A 19 -0.10 25.56 20.56
CA LEU A 19 0.17 26.83 21.28
C LEU A 19 1.12 26.68 22.49
N SER A 20 1.54 25.46 22.85
CA SER A 20 2.65 25.28 23.80
C SER A 20 4.01 25.50 23.14
N SER A 21 4.06 25.48 21.80
CA SER A 21 5.26 25.77 21.03
C SER A 21 5.53 27.27 20.97
N PRO A 22 6.78 27.73 21.19
CA PRO A 22 7.13 29.14 21.01
C PRO A 22 7.04 29.60 19.54
N LEU A 23 6.83 28.66 18.62
CA LEU A 23 6.73 28.89 17.18
C LEU A 23 5.32 29.26 16.73
N LEU A 24 4.29 28.96 17.55
CA LEU A 24 2.90 29.26 17.24
C LEU A 24 2.38 30.30 18.23
N SER A 25 1.86 31.41 17.72
CA SER A 25 1.11 32.37 18.51
C SER A 25 -0.26 32.60 17.90
N CYS A 26 -1.21 32.93 18.78
CA CYS A 26 -2.55 33.33 18.40
C CYS A 26 -2.91 34.56 19.21
N GLU A 27 -3.04 35.70 18.55
CA GLU A 27 -3.46 36.95 19.16
C GLU A 27 -4.92 37.20 18.86
N ARG A 28 -5.70 37.53 19.87
CA ARG A 28 -7.12 37.86 19.71
C ARG A 28 -7.32 39.36 19.88
N ILE A 29 -7.82 40.01 18.83
CA ILE A 29 -8.26 41.40 18.87
C ILE A 29 -9.79 41.43 18.92
N GLU A 30 -10.33 42.19 19.88
CA GLU A 30 -11.76 42.46 19.98
C GLU A 30 -12.01 43.87 19.44
N ASP A 31 -12.76 43.97 18.33
CA ASP A 31 -13.20 45.24 17.74
C ASP A 31 -14.74 45.27 17.71
N GLY A 32 -15.32 45.85 18.75
CA GLY A 32 -16.77 45.92 18.93
C GLY A 32 -17.43 44.53 19.01
N GLU A 33 -18.22 44.17 17.99
CA GLU A 33 -18.91 42.87 17.90
C GLU A 33 -18.11 41.83 17.10
N ARG A 34 -16.89 42.15 16.67
CA ARG A 34 -16.05 41.28 15.85
C ARG A 34 -14.83 40.82 16.65
N TRP A 35 -14.60 39.52 16.66
CA TRP A 35 -13.39 38.90 17.19
C TRP A 35 -12.50 38.50 16.04
N VAL A 36 -11.26 38.97 16.03
CA VAL A 36 -10.28 38.60 15.03
C VAL A 36 -9.17 37.84 15.73
N TYR A 37 -8.98 36.59 15.34
CA TYR A 37 -7.88 35.75 15.79
C TYR A 37 -6.79 35.82 14.74
N THR A 38 -5.68 36.48 15.05
CA THR A 38 -4.48 36.52 14.22
C THR A 38 -3.56 35.39 14.65
N ILE A 39 -3.48 34.36 13.82
CA ILE A 39 -2.61 33.22 14.03
C ILE A 39 -1.30 33.48 13.30
N THR A 40 -0.19 33.35 14.02
CA THR A 40 1.15 33.47 13.46
C THR A 40 1.94 32.21 13.78
N TRP A 41 2.36 31.51 12.75
CA TRP A 41 3.21 30.33 12.87
C TRP A 41 4.56 30.61 12.22
N ASN A 42 5.61 30.68 13.03
CA ASN A 42 7.00 30.85 12.63
C ASN A 42 7.69 29.49 12.48
N GLY A 43 8.69 29.39 11.61
CA GLY A 43 9.45 28.14 11.44
C GLY A 43 8.78 27.15 10.50
N ASN A 44 8.00 27.66 9.55
CA ASN A 44 7.44 26.86 8.46
C ASN A 44 8.37 26.80 7.26
N ASN A 45 8.11 25.88 6.34
CA ASN A 45 8.78 25.87 5.03
C ASN A 45 7.72 25.80 3.92
N LEU A 46 6.87 26.82 3.84
CA LEU A 46 5.78 26.90 2.85
C LEU A 46 6.26 27.47 1.52
N LEU A 47 7.42 28.12 1.49
CA LEU A 47 8.03 28.68 0.29
C LEU A 47 9.20 27.86 -0.24
N GLY A 48 9.70 26.87 0.51
CA GLY A 48 10.85 26.08 0.08
C GLY A 48 12.13 26.91 0.06
N SER A 49 12.43 27.58 1.17
CA SER A 49 13.68 28.32 1.33
C SER A 49 14.40 27.91 2.61
N ALA A 50 15.72 28.12 2.65
CA ALA A 50 16.54 27.85 3.84
C ALA A 50 16.11 28.67 5.07
N ASP A 51 15.45 29.82 4.86
CA ASP A 51 14.92 30.65 5.93
C ASP A 51 13.53 30.17 6.37
N ALA A 52 13.31 30.18 7.69
CA ALA A 52 12.01 29.90 8.29
C ALA A 52 10.94 30.88 7.81
N ASP A 53 9.83 30.35 7.27
CA ASP A 53 8.66 31.13 6.93
C ASP A 53 7.78 31.41 8.15
N THR A 54 7.15 32.58 8.12
CA THR A 54 6.06 32.98 8.99
C THR A 54 4.75 32.92 8.20
N LEU A 55 3.92 31.92 8.49
CA LEU A 55 2.53 31.90 8.06
C LEU A 55 1.73 32.77 9.02
N GLN A 56 1.00 33.75 8.50
CA GLN A 56 0.06 34.54 9.27
C GLN A 56 -1.30 34.54 8.59
N PHE A 57 -2.35 34.30 9.36
CA PHE A 57 -3.72 34.47 8.87
C PHE A 57 -4.64 34.91 9.98
N ALA A 58 -5.74 35.55 9.59
CA ALA A 58 -6.75 36.01 10.52
C ALA A 58 -8.05 35.20 10.33
N ILE A 59 -8.65 34.76 11.42
CA ILE A 59 -10.02 34.26 11.42
C ILE A 59 -10.90 35.31 12.08
N ALA A 60 -11.81 35.89 11.31
CA ALA A 60 -12.77 36.86 11.80
C ALA A 60 -14.10 36.19 12.12
N LEU A 61 -14.60 36.44 13.33
CA LEU A 61 -15.87 35.98 13.84
C LEU A 61 -16.73 37.17 14.27
N GLU A 62 -17.98 37.22 13.81
CA GLU A 62 -18.95 38.19 14.32
C GLU A 62 -19.68 37.60 15.54
N ALA A 63 -19.33 38.08 16.72
CA ALA A 63 -19.73 37.56 18.02
C ALA A 63 -21.25 37.57 18.28
N LYS A 64 -22.03 38.35 17.51
CA LYS A 64 -23.49 38.49 17.68
C LYS A 64 -24.35 38.11 16.49
N ALA A 65 -23.77 37.84 15.31
CA ALA A 65 -24.55 37.76 14.08
C ALA A 65 -24.92 36.34 13.60
N PHE A 66 -24.48 35.26 14.26
CA PHE A 66 -24.66 33.88 13.75
C PHE A 66 -24.12 33.70 12.32
N VAL A 67 -23.09 34.45 11.94
CA VAL A 67 -22.46 34.38 10.61
C VAL A 67 -21.25 33.45 10.68
N ASP A 68 -21.01 32.72 9.59
CA ASP A 68 -19.87 31.83 9.45
C ASP A 68 -18.54 32.62 9.56
N PRO A 69 -17.48 32.01 10.12
CA PRO A 69 -16.18 32.65 10.20
C PRO A 69 -15.67 32.95 8.81
N VAL A 70 -14.96 34.07 8.70
CA VAL A 70 -14.30 34.43 7.45
C VAL A 70 -12.80 34.31 7.66
N LEU A 71 -12.17 33.46 6.85
CA LEU A 71 -10.72 33.44 6.70
C LEU A 71 -10.29 34.73 6.00
N GLN A 72 -9.35 35.45 6.60
CA GLN A 72 -8.90 36.74 6.12
C GLN A 72 -7.38 36.79 6.13
N THR A 73 -6.83 37.54 5.18
CA THR A 73 -5.43 37.96 5.19
C THR A 73 -4.47 36.79 5.39
N VAL A 74 -4.45 35.82 4.47
CA VAL A 74 -3.51 34.70 4.54
C VAL A 74 -2.20 35.13 3.88
N GLN A 75 -1.15 35.27 4.68
CA GLN A 75 0.14 35.79 4.28
C GLN A 75 1.27 34.82 4.64
N VAL A 76 2.30 34.77 3.79
CA VAL A 76 3.57 34.11 4.10
C VAL A 76 4.70 35.13 3.99
N ASN A 77 5.38 35.37 5.11
CA ASN A 77 6.40 36.40 5.30
C ASN A 77 5.85 37.82 5.01
N GLY A 78 4.62 38.10 5.47
CA GLY A 78 3.97 39.41 5.29
C GLY A 78 3.46 39.70 3.88
N VAL A 79 3.47 38.71 2.97
CA VAL A 79 2.98 38.82 1.59
C VAL A 79 1.76 37.92 1.39
N ASP A 80 0.71 38.44 0.76
CA ASP A 80 -0.52 37.70 0.48
C ASP A 80 -0.27 36.43 -0.34
N THR A 81 -0.85 35.31 0.11
CA THR A 81 -0.70 33.97 -0.48
C THR A 81 -1.24 33.86 -1.90
N THR A 82 -2.25 34.64 -2.27
CA THR A 82 -2.79 34.68 -3.65
C THR A 82 -1.80 35.31 -4.63
N VAL A 83 -0.95 36.23 -4.17
CA VAL A 83 0.14 36.84 -4.94
C VAL A 83 1.33 35.87 -5.09
N LYS A 84 1.46 34.89 -4.20
CA LYS A 84 2.49 33.83 -4.25
C LYS A 84 2.02 32.53 -4.90
N GLY A 85 0.85 32.51 -5.54
CA GLY A 85 0.37 31.38 -6.36
C GLY A 85 -0.20 30.20 -5.58
N PHE A 86 -0.48 30.36 -4.28
CA PHE A 86 -1.09 29.30 -3.47
C PHE A 86 -2.58 29.12 -3.77
N VAL A 87 -3.07 27.89 -3.65
CA VAL A 87 -4.50 27.57 -3.65
C VAL A 87 -4.95 27.37 -2.21
N LEU A 88 -5.99 28.08 -1.81
CA LEU A 88 -6.52 28.07 -0.45
C LEU A 88 -7.92 27.43 -0.45
N GLU A 89 -8.08 26.40 0.36
CA GLU A 89 -9.36 25.78 0.68
C GLU A 89 -9.62 25.97 2.17
N SER A 90 -10.83 26.35 2.57
CA SER A 90 -11.19 26.43 3.97
C SER A 90 -12.61 25.97 4.22
N GLU A 91 -12.79 25.29 5.34
CA GLU A 91 -14.06 24.79 5.84
C GLU A 91 -14.16 25.13 7.32
N PHE A 92 -15.31 25.68 7.72
CA PHE A 92 -15.57 26.09 9.08
C PHE A 92 -16.81 25.36 9.60
N GLU A 93 -16.67 24.77 10.77
CA GLU A 93 -17.76 24.09 11.46
C GLU A 93 -17.98 24.73 12.83
N ARG A 94 -19.24 25.08 13.10
CA ARG A 94 -19.66 25.55 14.42
C ARG A 94 -20.17 24.37 15.23
N PHE A 95 -19.52 24.12 16.36
CA PHE A 95 -19.89 23.07 17.29
C PHE A 95 -20.40 23.66 18.60
N VAL A 96 -21.48 23.12 19.18
CA VAL A 96 -21.90 23.48 20.55
C VAL A 96 -21.87 22.21 21.38
N PRO A 97 -20.85 22.02 22.25
CA PRO A 97 -20.76 20.79 23.02
C PRO A 97 -21.97 20.64 23.94
N ARG A 98 -22.43 19.41 24.18
CA ARG A 98 -23.52 19.17 25.15
C ARG A 98 -23.07 19.44 26.59
N ARG A 99 -21.77 19.33 26.88
CA ARG A 99 -21.14 19.66 28.17
C ARG A 99 -19.75 20.24 27.99
N LEU A 100 -19.46 21.32 28.71
CA LEU A 100 -18.14 21.91 28.84
C LEU A 100 -17.58 21.55 30.23
N ASN A 101 -16.45 20.84 30.29
CA ASN A 101 -15.82 20.38 31.54
C ASN A 101 -16.80 19.69 32.51
N GLY A 102 -17.68 18.84 31.97
CA GLY A 102 -18.66 18.08 32.74
C GLY A 102 -19.93 18.85 33.14
N ARG A 103 -20.04 20.15 32.84
CA ARG A 103 -21.22 20.99 33.12
C ARG A 103 -21.94 21.42 31.84
N ARG A 104 -23.21 21.83 31.94
CA ARG A 104 -23.94 22.39 30.79
C ARG A 104 -23.18 23.66 30.32
N PRO A 105 -22.91 23.81 29.01
CA PRO A 105 -22.22 25.00 28.52
C PRO A 105 -23.06 26.24 28.82
N PRO A 106 -22.41 27.39 29.08
CA PRO A 106 -23.11 28.66 29.21
C PRO A 106 -24.03 28.92 28.02
N LYS A 107 -25.16 29.58 28.26
CA LYS A 107 -26.08 30.00 27.19
C LYS A 107 -25.31 30.89 26.21
N GLY A 108 -25.23 30.47 24.94
CA GLY A 108 -24.48 31.16 23.90
C GLY A 108 -23.04 30.68 23.68
N TYR A 109 -22.60 29.61 24.37
CA TYR A 109 -21.30 28.98 24.12
C TYR A 109 -21.31 28.17 22.81
N ALA A 110 -20.25 28.29 22.01
CA ALA A 110 -19.96 27.48 20.83
C ALA A 110 -18.43 27.36 20.68
N GLU A 111 -17.97 26.21 20.23
CA GLU A 111 -16.65 25.95 19.68
C GLU A 111 -16.70 26.16 18.17
N MET A 112 -15.55 26.52 17.60
CA MET A 112 -15.40 26.71 16.16
C MET A 112 -14.24 25.86 15.71
N HIS A 113 -14.51 24.91 14.81
CA HIS A 113 -13.51 24.03 14.23
C HIS A 113 -13.26 24.54 12.81
N ALA A 114 -11.99 24.63 12.42
CA ALA A 114 -11.61 25.14 11.10
C ALA A 114 -10.62 24.17 10.46
N SER A 115 -10.93 23.73 9.25
CA SER A 115 -9.98 23.06 8.36
C SER A 115 -9.53 24.08 7.32
N ILE A 116 -8.23 24.38 7.29
CA ILE A 116 -7.66 25.34 6.35
C ILE A 116 -6.53 24.63 5.63
N VAL A 117 -6.67 24.44 4.32
CA VAL A 117 -5.67 23.80 3.47
C VAL A 117 -5.07 24.87 2.56
N LEU A 118 -3.80 25.17 2.79
CA LEU A 118 -3.01 26.06 1.94
C LEU A 118 -2.07 25.20 1.10
N ARG A 119 -2.29 25.15 -0.22
CA ARG A 119 -1.48 24.37 -1.16
C ARG A 119 -0.56 25.31 -1.93
N ASN A 120 0.74 25.03 -1.97
CA ASN A 120 1.65 25.68 -2.92
C ASN A 120 1.81 24.79 -4.15
N PRO A 121 1.21 25.10 -5.30
CA PRO A 121 1.39 24.32 -6.52
C PRO A 121 2.85 24.32 -7.00
N ALA A 122 3.64 25.32 -6.63
CA ALA A 122 5.06 25.42 -6.98
C ALA A 122 5.97 24.55 -6.09
N LEU A 123 5.56 24.20 -4.85
CA LEU A 123 6.23 23.20 -4.01
C LEU A 123 5.90 21.75 -4.37
N GLN A 124 5.17 21.53 -5.47
CA GLN A 124 5.25 20.24 -6.15
C GLN A 124 6.60 20.04 -6.85
N ILE A 125 7.46 21.06 -6.82
CA ILE A 125 8.86 21.01 -7.24
C ILE A 125 9.71 21.30 -5.99
N GLU A 126 10.60 20.37 -5.71
CA GLU A 126 11.34 20.25 -4.47
C GLU A 126 12.45 21.31 -4.30
N ASP A 127 12.61 21.83 -3.07
CA ASP A 127 13.71 22.71 -2.66
C ASP A 127 14.95 21.86 -2.26
N PRO A 128 16.08 21.97 -2.99
CA PRO A 128 17.26 21.16 -2.76
C PRO A 128 18.12 21.56 -1.53
N GLU A 129 17.82 22.65 -0.81
CA GLU A 129 18.67 23.16 0.28
C GLU A 129 18.05 23.04 1.70
N HIS A 130 16.97 22.27 1.87
CA HIS A 130 16.24 22.17 3.14
C HIS A 130 17.05 21.49 4.29
N PRO A 131 16.96 21.94 5.56
CA PRO A 131 17.67 21.39 6.73
C PRO A 131 17.24 19.98 7.22
N PHE A 132 16.58 19.19 6.37
CA PHE A 132 16.45 17.73 6.50
C PHE A 132 17.02 17.00 5.26
N ALA A 133 17.79 17.70 4.41
CA ALA A 133 18.53 17.16 3.27
C ALA A 133 19.71 16.25 3.70
N ASP A 134 19.91 16.07 4.99
CA ASP A 134 21.00 15.32 5.60
C ASP A 134 20.62 13.87 5.99
N LEU A 135 19.42 13.41 5.63
CA LEU A 135 19.33 12.03 5.13
C LEU A 135 19.91 12.03 3.72
N LYS A 136 20.87 11.14 3.43
CA LYS A 136 21.47 10.99 2.08
C LYS A 136 20.43 10.83 0.95
N ASN A 137 19.19 10.48 1.32
CA ASN A 137 18.00 10.38 0.47
C ASN A 137 16.82 11.19 1.06
N GLY A 138 17.03 12.49 1.31
CA GLY A 138 15.93 13.46 1.30
C GLY A 138 15.09 13.27 0.03
N HIS A 139 13.81 13.62 0.08
CA HIS A 139 12.74 13.18 -0.83
C HIS A 139 12.97 13.43 -2.34
N THR A 140 14.05 14.11 -2.72
CA THR A 140 14.40 14.55 -4.05
C THR A 140 15.50 13.66 -4.59
N MET A 141 15.16 12.67 -5.40
CA MET A 141 16.19 12.06 -6.22
C MET A 141 16.70 13.14 -7.20
N GLU A 142 17.99 13.16 -7.55
CA GLU A 142 18.49 14.03 -8.64
C GLU A 142 17.59 13.93 -9.87
N ALA A 143 17.55 14.94 -10.75
CA ALA A 143 16.72 14.92 -11.96
C ALA A 143 16.76 13.55 -12.67
N THR A 144 15.59 13.03 -13.05
CA THR A 144 15.46 11.70 -13.69
C THR A 144 16.44 11.59 -14.87
N PRO A 145 17.42 10.66 -14.84
CA PRO A 145 18.49 10.63 -15.83
C PRO A 145 18.10 9.92 -17.13
N TYR A 146 16.81 9.71 -17.36
CA TYR A 146 16.27 8.97 -18.50
C TYR A 146 14.91 9.52 -18.92
N ALA A 147 14.55 9.31 -20.19
CA ALA A 147 13.25 9.71 -20.72
C ALA A 147 12.17 8.67 -20.40
N PRO A 148 10.88 9.08 -20.35
CA PRO A 148 9.76 8.15 -20.34
C PRO A 148 9.75 7.19 -21.53
N THR A 149 9.09 6.05 -21.37
CA THR A 149 8.86 5.11 -22.48
C THR A 149 8.00 5.76 -23.57
N THR A 150 8.36 5.54 -24.84
CA THR A 150 7.64 6.15 -25.96
C THR A 150 6.26 5.49 -26.17
N PRO A 151 5.26 6.22 -26.70
CA PRO A 151 3.94 5.65 -27.00
C PRO A 151 3.98 4.45 -27.96
N GLU A 152 4.91 4.44 -28.91
CA GLU A 152 5.08 3.30 -29.82
C GLU A 152 5.55 2.06 -29.06
N LYS A 153 6.51 2.24 -28.14
CA LYS A 153 7.04 1.14 -27.34
C LYS A 153 6.02 0.58 -26.35
N LEU A 154 5.14 1.42 -25.79
CA LEU A 154 4.10 0.95 -24.87
C LEU A 154 3.15 -0.09 -25.49
N LYS A 155 3.01 -0.13 -26.83
CA LYS A 155 2.20 -1.13 -27.52
C LYS A 155 2.74 -2.57 -27.37
N SER A 156 4.02 -2.73 -27.03
CA SER A 156 4.62 -4.06 -26.82
C SER A 156 4.50 -4.55 -25.38
N PHE A 157 4.10 -3.70 -24.44
CA PHE A 157 3.99 -4.04 -23.03
C PHE A 157 2.79 -4.99 -22.80
N PRO A 158 2.75 -5.76 -21.68
CA PRO A 158 1.54 -6.48 -21.32
C PRO A 158 0.33 -5.53 -21.26
N LYS A 159 -0.85 -6.03 -21.60
CA LYS A 159 -2.10 -5.27 -21.40
C LYS A 159 -2.25 -4.96 -19.92
N PHE A 160 -2.48 -3.70 -19.60
CA PHE A 160 -2.58 -3.24 -18.22
C PHE A 160 -4.03 -2.91 -17.87
N SER A 161 -4.46 -3.31 -16.67
CA SER A 161 -5.72 -2.90 -16.07
C SER A 161 -5.54 -2.64 -14.57
N TRP A 162 -6.34 -1.72 -14.04
CA TRP A 162 -6.46 -1.49 -12.61
C TRP A 162 -7.50 -2.39 -11.93
N ASP A 163 -8.21 -3.25 -12.68
CA ASP A 163 -9.29 -4.08 -12.14
C ASP A 163 -8.80 -5.01 -11.03
N LYS A 164 -7.62 -5.60 -11.21
CA LYS A 164 -6.95 -6.48 -10.24
C LYS A 164 -5.46 -6.17 -10.21
N ILE A 165 -4.74 -6.73 -9.24
CA ILE A 165 -3.28 -6.62 -9.14
C ILE A 165 -2.65 -7.30 -10.37
N PRO A 166 -1.90 -6.56 -11.21
CA PRO A 166 -1.11 -7.14 -12.30
C PRO A 166 0.04 -7.98 -11.74
N ARG A 167 0.28 -9.15 -12.35
CA ARG A 167 1.14 -10.19 -11.78
C ARG A 167 2.24 -10.59 -12.73
N CYS A 168 3.43 -10.81 -12.17
CA CYS A 168 4.54 -11.43 -12.88
C CYS A 168 5.08 -12.65 -12.13
N MET A 169 5.75 -13.53 -12.86
CA MET A 169 6.47 -14.65 -12.26
C MET A 169 7.83 -14.89 -12.89
N LEU A 170 8.73 -15.48 -12.11
CA LEU A 170 9.93 -16.13 -12.61
C LEU A 170 9.77 -17.64 -12.38
N ILE A 171 10.06 -18.44 -13.41
CA ILE A 171 9.91 -19.89 -13.29
C ILE A 171 11.01 -20.64 -14.04
N ARG A 172 11.52 -21.71 -13.42
CA ARG A 172 12.37 -22.73 -14.02
C ARG A 172 11.78 -24.10 -13.76
N LYS A 173 11.80 -24.96 -14.77
CA LYS A 173 11.51 -26.39 -14.61
C LYS A 173 12.38 -27.19 -15.57
N ARG A 174 13.06 -28.22 -15.04
CA ARG A 174 13.89 -29.11 -15.87
C ARG A 174 13.07 -30.13 -16.63
N THR A 175 12.01 -30.65 -15.99
CA THR A 175 11.04 -31.56 -16.60
C THR A 175 9.96 -30.79 -17.33
N ALA A 176 9.19 -31.47 -18.20
CA ALA A 176 8.09 -30.84 -18.92
C ALA A 176 7.03 -30.28 -17.95
N TYR A 177 6.47 -29.12 -18.31
CA TYR A 177 5.26 -28.60 -17.67
C TYR A 177 4.06 -29.44 -18.10
N THR A 178 3.16 -29.74 -17.16
CA THR A 178 1.85 -30.31 -17.47
C THR A 178 0.96 -29.26 -18.15
N ASP A 179 -0.13 -29.67 -18.79
CA ASP A 179 -1.08 -28.71 -19.38
C ASP A 179 -1.78 -27.89 -18.30
N GLU A 180 -1.99 -28.46 -17.12
CA GLU A 180 -2.50 -27.74 -15.95
C GLU A 180 -1.51 -26.68 -15.46
N ASP A 181 -0.20 -26.96 -15.47
CA ASP A 181 0.81 -25.96 -15.11
C ASP A 181 0.78 -24.78 -16.11
N ILE A 182 0.75 -25.08 -17.42
CA ILE A 182 0.69 -24.05 -18.46
C ILE A 182 -0.58 -23.21 -18.34
N ARG A 183 -1.74 -23.85 -18.14
CA ARG A 183 -3.01 -23.15 -17.95
C ARG A 183 -2.98 -22.24 -16.73
N ALA A 184 -2.53 -22.76 -15.59
CA ALA A 184 -2.46 -21.99 -14.36
C ALA A 184 -1.59 -20.73 -14.51
N ILE A 185 -0.47 -20.84 -15.23
CA ILE A 185 0.38 -19.67 -15.53
C ILE A 185 -0.32 -18.71 -16.50
N ALA A 186 -0.81 -19.22 -17.62
CA ALA A 186 -1.37 -18.39 -18.70
C ALA A 186 -2.62 -17.60 -18.29
N GLU A 187 -3.42 -18.12 -17.37
CA GLU A 187 -4.65 -17.50 -16.89
C GLU A 187 -4.41 -16.47 -15.75
N ASN A 188 -3.26 -16.54 -15.07
CA ASN A 188 -3.04 -15.76 -13.84
C ASN A 188 -1.88 -14.76 -13.91
N TYR A 189 -1.03 -14.79 -14.94
CA TYR A 189 0.13 -13.92 -15.03
C TYR A 189 0.16 -13.15 -16.35
N ASP A 190 0.52 -11.87 -16.26
CA ASP A 190 0.63 -10.98 -17.42
C ASP A 190 2.04 -11.08 -18.05
N LEU A 191 3.04 -11.37 -17.20
CA LEU A 191 4.45 -11.39 -17.55
C LEU A 191 5.16 -12.59 -16.91
N VAL A 192 5.83 -13.38 -17.75
CA VAL A 192 6.57 -14.58 -17.32
C VAL A 192 8.02 -14.45 -17.76
N VAL A 193 8.94 -14.60 -16.80
CA VAL A 193 10.36 -14.74 -17.08
C VAL A 193 10.74 -16.21 -16.93
N LEU A 194 11.14 -16.84 -18.03
CA LEU A 194 11.64 -18.20 -18.03
C LEU A 194 13.11 -18.18 -17.60
N GLU A 195 13.41 -18.74 -16.43
CA GLU A 195 14.73 -18.65 -15.81
C GLU A 195 15.80 -19.53 -16.48
N LYS A 196 17.08 -19.25 -16.17
CA LYS A 196 18.29 -19.96 -16.62
C LYS A 196 18.23 -21.48 -16.71
N ALA A 197 17.44 -22.17 -15.90
CA ALA A 197 17.37 -23.64 -15.90
C ALA A 197 16.01 -24.18 -16.39
N ASN A 198 15.35 -23.46 -17.30
CA ASN A 198 14.07 -23.84 -17.87
C ASN A 198 14.21 -24.74 -19.12
N GLY A 199 14.77 -25.94 -18.93
CA GLY A 199 14.90 -26.93 -20.01
C GLY A 199 13.57 -27.59 -20.42
N ALA A 200 12.57 -27.61 -19.53
CA ALA A 200 11.21 -28.09 -19.78
C ALA A 200 11.12 -29.46 -20.50
N GLY A 201 12.05 -30.38 -20.22
CA GLY A 201 12.12 -31.70 -20.85
C GLY A 201 12.71 -31.72 -22.27
N LYS A 202 13.24 -30.59 -22.76
CA LYS A 202 13.89 -30.48 -24.08
C LYS A 202 15.39 -30.67 -23.98
N ALA A 203 16.04 -30.78 -25.15
CA ALA A 203 17.46 -31.07 -25.27
C ALA A 203 18.37 -29.97 -24.69
N ASN A 204 17.93 -28.72 -24.69
CA ASN A 204 18.64 -27.57 -24.14
C ASN A 204 17.66 -26.53 -23.59
N THR A 205 18.20 -25.47 -22.98
CA THR A 205 17.37 -24.45 -22.31
C THR A 205 16.59 -23.60 -23.31
N SER A 206 17.17 -23.22 -24.45
CA SER A 206 16.49 -22.40 -25.46
C SER A 206 15.27 -23.10 -26.03
N LEU A 207 15.38 -24.38 -26.40
CA LEU A 207 14.24 -25.18 -26.87
C LEU A 207 13.17 -25.35 -25.80
N GLY A 208 13.57 -25.47 -24.52
CA GLY A 208 12.63 -25.50 -23.40
C GLY A 208 11.88 -24.18 -23.23
N MET A 209 12.56 -23.05 -23.40
CA MET A 209 11.96 -21.72 -23.35
C MET A 209 10.98 -21.50 -24.50
N LEU A 210 11.36 -21.84 -25.73
CA LEU A 210 10.50 -21.71 -26.92
C LEU A 210 9.23 -22.58 -26.80
N ASP A 211 9.36 -23.84 -26.40
CA ASP A 211 8.22 -24.74 -26.19
C ASP A 211 7.27 -24.22 -25.10
N THR A 212 7.83 -23.76 -23.97
CA THR A 212 7.03 -23.20 -22.88
C THR A 212 6.31 -21.93 -23.33
N GLY A 213 7.01 -21.00 -23.99
CA GLY A 213 6.43 -19.75 -24.49
C GLY A 213 5.31 -19.98 -25.50
N ALA A 214 5.52 -20.89 -26.46
CA ALA A 214 4.50 -21.25 -27.45
C ALA A 214 3.25 -21.85 -26.78
N ARG A 215 3.42 -22.73 -25.78
CA ARG A 215 2.30 -23.33 -25.04
C ARG A 215 1.52 -22.30 -24.21
N LEU A 216 2.21 -21.35 -23.58
CA LEU A 216 1.57 -20.25 -22.85
C LEU A 216 0.76 -19.37 -23.80
N LYS A 217 1.35 -18.94 -24.92
CA LYS A 217 0.71 -18.07 -25.91
C LYS A 217 -0.47 -18.73 -26.63
N ALA A 218 -0.46 -20.06 -26.75
CA ALA A 218 -1.60 -20.80 -27.28
C ALA A 218 -2.85 -20.68 -26.40
N ILE A 219 -2.69 -20.45 -25.08
CA ILE A 219 -3.80 -20.22 -24.14
C ILE A 219 -4.09 -18.72 -24.01
N ASN A 220 -3.05 -17.91 -23.83
CA ASN A 220 -3.16 -16.46 -23.66
C ASN A 220 -2.21 -15.74 -24.63
N PRO A 221 -2.68 -15.30 -25.81
CA PRO A 221 -1.85 -14.59 -26.78
C PRO A 221 -1.29 -13.25 -26.26
N ASP A 222 -1.91 -12.66 -25.24
CA ASP A 222 -1.51 -11.38 -24.67
C ASP A 222 -0.37 -11.50 -23.63
N ILE A 223 -0.12 -12.71 -23.11
CA ILE A 223 0.95 -12.95 -22.13
C ILE A 223 2.30 -12.59 -22.72
N LYS A 224 3.12 -11.90 -21.92
CA LYS A 224 4.50 -11.57 -22.29
C LYS A 224 5.47 -12.58 -21.70
N VAL A 225 6.29 -13.18 -22.55
CA VAL A 225 7.27 -14.20 -22.21
C VAL A 225 8.67 -13.67 -22.47
N LEU A 226 9.45 -13.50 -21.42
CA LEU A 226 10.86 -13.11 -21.51
C LEU A 226 11.75 -14.32 -21.23
N PHE A 227 12.78 -14.49 -22.05
CA PHE A 227 13.81 -15.48 -21.75
C PHE A 227 14.92 -14.86 -20.90
N TYR A 228 15.40 -15.60 -19.90
CA TYR A 228 16.52 -15.18 -19.08
C TYR A 228 17.85 -15.27 -19.85
N TRP A 229 18.66 -14.22 -19.76
CA TRP A 229 20.01 -14.16 -20.32
C TRP A 229 21.00 -13.55 -19.32
N ASN A 230 22.15 -14.19 -19.09
CA ASN A 230 23.11 -13.67 -18.13
C ASN A 230 24.17 -12.79 -18.81
N SER A 231 24.46 -11.63 -18.22
CA SER A 231 25.48 -10.69 -18.73
C SER A 231 26.91 -11.02 -18.32
N ARG A 232 27.14 -11.94 -17.37
CA ARG A 232 28.48 -12.24 -16.81
C ARG A 232 28.83 -13.70 -16.71
N ILE A 233 27.88 -14.57 -16.36
CA ILE A 233 28.11 -16.00 -16.10
C ILE A 233 27.82 -16.81 -17.36
N TYR A 234 28.77 -17.66 -17.73
CA TYR A 234 28.58 -18.68 -18.75
C TYR A 234 28.08 -19.98 -18.12
N PHE A 235 26.84 -20.36 -18.45
CA PHE A 235 26.21 -21.58 -17.92
C PHE A 235 26.38 -22.80 -18.82
N GLY A 236 26.68 -22.62 -20.11
CA GLY A 236 26.99 -23.70 -21.06
C GLY A 236 25.82 -24.58 -21.52
N HIS A 237 24.59 -24.37 -21.03
CA HIS A 237 23.45 -25.24 -21.35
C HIS A 237 22.31 -24.55 -22.14
N TYR A 238 22.53 -23.33 -22.63
CA TYR A 238 21.50 -22.60 -23.37
C TYR A 238 21.23 -23.20 -24.75
N GLY A 239 22.27 -23.45 -25.54
CA GLY A 239 22.14 -24.00 -26.90
C GLY A 239 21.51 -23.04 -27.91
N ILE A 240 21.64 -21.72 -27.72
CA ILE A 240 21.14 -20.70 -28.66
C ILE A 240 22.07 -20.59 -29.88
N ASP A 241 23.38 -20.50 -29.63
CA ASP A 241 24.40 -20.42 -30.66
C ASP A 241 25.66 -21.16 -30.21
N THR A 242 25.99 -22.24 -30.92
CA THR A 242 27.12 -23.13 -30.58
C THR A 242 28.47 -22.60 -31.06
N THR A 243 28.53 -21.48 -31.79
CA THR A 243 29.80 -20.88 -32.23
C THR A 243 30.70 -20.48 -31.07
N ILE A 244 30.13 -20.22 -29.89
CA ILE A 244 30.90 -19.99 -28.66
C ILE A 244 31.88 -21.13 -28.34
N ASP A 245 31.59 -22.37 -28.73
CA ASP A 245 32.48 -23.51 -28.49
C ASP A 245 33.82 -23.36 -29.21
N GLN A 246 33.85 -22.64 -30.33
CA GLN A 246 35.05 -22.37 -31.14
C GLN A 246 35.87 -21.20 -30.59
N HIS A 247 35.27 -20.34 -29.76
CA HIS A 247 35.87 -19.12 -29.23
C HIS A 247 36.04 -19.12 -27.70
N LYS A 248 35.93 -20.29 -27.05
CA LYS A 248 35.97 -20.41 -25.58
C LYS A 248 37.20 -19.75 -24.96
N ASP A 249 38.37 -19.93 -25.56
CA ASP A 249 39.63 -19.40 -25.03
C ASP A 249 39.70 -17.86 -25.03
N GLU A 250 38.87 -17.21 -25.85
CA GLU A 250 38.82 -15.76 -26.03
C GLU A 250 37.63 -15.11 -25.31
N TRP A 251 36.49 -15.81 -25.29
CA TRP A 251 35.21 -15.26 -24.79
C TRP A 251 34.89 -15.68 -23.36
N ILE A 252 35.53 -16.74 -22.85
CA ILE A 252 35.37 -17.20 -21.47
C ILE A 252 36.64 -16.89 -20.68
N ALA A 253 36.46 -16.17 -19.57
CA ALA A 253 37.56 -15.82 -18.67
C ALA A 253 38.15 -17.07 -18.02
N LYS A 254 39.47 -17.23 -18.12
CA LYS A 254 40.20 -18.40 -17.61
C LYS A 254 40.21 -18.47 -16.09
N ASP A 255 40.45 -17.32 -15.43
CA ASP A 255 40.71 -17.27 -13.99
C ASP A 255 39.58 -16.63 -13.18
N PHE A 256 38.61 -15.98 -13.85
CA PHE A 256 37.51 -15.33 -13.15
C PHE A 256 36.26 -16.20 -13.11
N ILE A 257 36.10 -16.90 -11.98
CA ILE A 257 34.95 -17.77 -11.70
C ILE A 257 34.08 -17.19 -10.59
N ILE A 258 32.76 -17.36 -10.71
CA ILE A 258 31.78 -16.97 -9.70
C ILE A 258 31.34 -18.21 -8.90
N ARG A 259 31.17 -18.06 -7.59
CA ARG A 259 30.76 -19.15 -6.67
C ARG A 259 31.68 -20.38 -6.75
N GLY A 260 32.98 -20.15 -7.00
CA GLY A 260 34.01 -21.18 -7.04
C GLY A 260 33.90 -22.20 -8.19
N ARG A 261 32.95 -22.06 -9.12
CA ARG A 261 32.76 -23.05 -10.20
C ARG A 261 32.18 -22.53 -11.52
N LEU A 262 31.59 -21.33 -11.53
CA LEU A 262 30.88 -20.84 -12.72
C LEU A 262 31.81 -19.92 -13.53
N PRO A 263 32.19 -20.31 -14.76
CA PRO A 263 33.01 -19.45 -15.61
C PRO A 263 32.27 -18.17 -15.99
N THR A 264 33.03 -17.13 -16.33
CA THR A 264 32.46 -15.82 -16.70
C THR A 264 32.87 -15.39 -18.11
N TYR A 265 32.08 -14.51 -18.72
CA TYR A 265 32.39 -13.93 -20.02
C TYR A 265 33.45 -12.84 -19.93
N VAL A 266 34.28 -12.75 -20.97
CA VAL A 266 35.14 -11.60 -21.29
C VAL A 266 34.28 -10.54 -21.98
N ARG A 267 33.60 -9.71 -21.19
CA ARG A 267 32.56 -8.78 -21.67
C ARG A 267 33.10 -7.67 -22.55
N GLU A 268 34.38 -7.37 -22.39
CA GLU A 268 35.11 -6.30 -23.08
C GLU A 268 35.54 -6.73 -24.50
N ASN A 269 35.42 -8.01 -24.86
CA ASN A 269 35.69 -8.49 -26.21
C ASN A 269 34.53 -8.09 -27.16
N PRO A 270 34.79 -7.32 -28.23
CA PRO A 270 33.74 -6.81 -29.11
C PRO A 270 33.04 -7.92 -29.93
N ASP A 271 33.72 -9.01 -30.25
CA ASP A 271 33.12 -10.13 -30.98
C ASP A 271 32.26 -10.99 -30.06
N PHE A 272 32.66 -11.14 -28.79
CA PHE A 272 31.77 -11.69 -27.77
C PHE A 272 30.51 -10.83 -27.61
N LEU A 273 30.63 -9.49 -27.58
CA LEU A 273 29.46 -8.61 -27.45
C LEU A 273 28.48 -8.79 -28.62
N LYS A 274 28.99 -8.88 -29.86
CA LYS A 274 28.16 -9.18 -31.04
C LYS A 274 27.46 -10.53 -30.91
N TRP A 275 28.18 -11.57 -30.49
CA TRP A 275 27.60 -12.89 -30.27
C TRP A 275 26.52 -12.87 -29.18
N TRP A 276 26.78 -12.18 -28.07
CA TRP A 276 25.88 -12.08 -26.93
C TRP A 276 24.57 -11.37 -27.29
N VAL A 277 24.65 -10.29 -28.07
CA VAL A 277 23.47 -9.58 -28.62
C VAL A 277 22.76 -10.46 -29.66
N GLY A 278 23.51 -11.10 -30.56
CA GLY A 278 22.96 -11.98 -31.60
C GLY A 278 22.19 -13.19 -31.04
N CYS A 279 22.56 -13.68 -29.85
CA CYS A 279 21.79 -14.71 -29.16
C CYS A 279 20.39 -14.20 -28.75
N CYS A 280 20.30 -12.95 -28.30
CA CYS A 280 19.00 -12.33 -28.00
C CYS A 280 18.17 -12.15 -29.26
N GLU A 281 18.76 -11.64 -30.35
CA GLU A 281 18.08 -11.49 -31.64
C GLU A 281 17.53 -12.83 -32.16
N LYS A 282 18.28 -13.92 -32.01
CA LYS A 282 17.82 -15.27 -32.39
C LYS A 282 16.62 -15.74 -31.58
N MET A 283 16.66 -15.59 -30.26
CA MET A 283 15.54 -15.99 -29.39
C MET A 283 14.30 -15.15 -29.64
N MET A 284 14.49 -13.85 -29.85
CA MET A 284 13.46 -12.88 -30.17
C MET A 284 12.94 -13.02 -31.62
N GLY A 285 13.61 -13.76 -32.50
CA GLY A 285 13.11 -14.07 -33.83
C GLY A 285 11.94 -15.06 -33.86
N ASP A 286 11.59 -15.65 -32.72
CA ASP A 286 10.49 -16.60 -32.56
C ASP A 286 9.31 -15.96 -31.82
N ASP A 287 8.09 -16.14 -32.32
CA ASP A 287 6.86 -15.57 -31.74
C ASP A 287 6.57 -16.06 -30.31
N ALA A 288 7.22 -17.14 -29.86
CA ALA A 288 7.14 -17.62 -28.49
C ALA A 288 7.75 -16.64 -27.46
N ILE A 289 8.58 -15.69 -27.88
CA ILE A 289 9.39 -14.82 -27.00
C ILE A 289 9.14 -13.34 -27.31
N ASP A 290 8.67 -12.60 -26.31
CA ASP A 290 8.41 -11.16 -26.44
C ASP A 290 9.60 -10.29 -26.04
N GLY A 291 10.68 -10.88 -25.53
CA GLY A 291 11.84 -10.11 -25.13
C GLY A 291 12.88 -10.83 -24.27
N THR A 292 13.84 -10.06 -23.78
CA THR A 292 14.99 -10.54 -23.02
C THR A 292 14.96 -10.01 -21.58
N PHE A 293 15.17 -10.89 -20.62
CA PHE A 293 15.48 -10.53 -19.23
C PHE A 293 16.98 -10.70 -18.97
N VAL A 294 17.71 -9.59 -18.81
CA VAL A 294 19.15 -9.59 -18.57
C VAL A 294 19.47 -9.59 -17.08
N ASP A 295 20.09 -10.68 -16.60
CA ASP A 295 20.46 -10.80 -15.20
C ASP A 295 21.91 -10.36 -14.91
N LYS A 296 22.09 -10.03 -13.63
CA LYS A 296 23.24 -9.53 -12.88
C LYS A 296 23.13 -8.03 -12.56
N SER A 297 23.17 -7.70 -11.27
CA SER A 297 23.11 -6.33 -10.73
C SER A 297 24.20 -5.35 -11.22
N GLY A 298 25.20 -5.79 -12.00
CA GLY A 298 26.33 -4.99 -12.48
C GLY A 298 26.57 -5.09 -13.99
N VAL A 299 25.50 -5.20 -14.79
CA VAL A 299 25.60 -5.14 -16.25
C VAL A 299 26.21 -3.79 -16.67
N PRO A 300 27.24 -3.75 -17.53
CA PRO A 300 27.78 -2.50 -18.05
C PRO A 300 26.78 -1.80 -18.98
N ILE A 301 26.72 -0.48 -18.93
CA ILE A 301 25.82 0.31 -19.79
C ILE A 301 26.07 0.04 -21.27
N TYR A 302 27.32 -0.11 -21.72
CA TYR A 302 27.62 -0.38 -23.14
C TYR A 302 26.99 -1.69 -23.65
N MET A 303 26.80 -2.69 -22.78
CA MET A 303 26.14 -3.95 -23.17
C MET A 303 24.63 -3.75 -23.27
N LEU A 304 24.03 -3.04 -22.31
CA LEU A 304 22.60 -2.72 -22.33
C LEU A 304 22.27 -1.81 -23.52
N ASP A 305 23.08 -0.80 -23.80
CA ASP A 305 22.91 0.10 -24.94
C ASP A 305 22.98 -0.64 -26.28
N ALA A 306 23.97 -1.53 -26.45
CA ALA A 306 24.08 -2.36 -27.66
C ALA A 306 22.85 -3.26 -27.85
N LEU A 307 22.38 -3.91 -26.78
CA LEU A 307 21.20 -4.77 -26.86
C LEU A 307 19.90 -3.96 -27.04
N TYR A 308 19.75 -2.84 -26.36
CA TYR A 308 18.57 -1.98 -26.47
C TYR A 308 18.40 -1.46 -27.89
N LYS A 309 19.51 -1.07 -28.56
CA LYS A 309 19.51 -0.68 -29.98
C LYS A 309 19.18 -1.84 -30.94
N ALA A 310 19.56 -3.06 -30.59
CA ALA A 310 19.26 -4.26 -31.37
C ALA A 310 17.85 -4.81 -31.10
N THR A 311 17.23 -4.44 -29.98
CA THR A 311 15.90 -4.94 -29.59
C THR A 311 14.84 -4.27 -30.47
N PRO A 312 14.04 -5.04 -31.23
CA PRO A 312 12.93 -4.50 -32.01
C PRO A 312 11.94 -3.71 -31.13
N VAL A 313 11.32 -2.68 -31.71
CA VAL A 313 10.38 -1.81 -30.98
C VAL A 313 9.18 -2.58 -30.42
N ASN A 314 8.79 -3.69 -31.04
CA ASN A 314 7.69 -4.56 -30.62
C ASN A 314 8.10 -5.61 -29.57
N GLN A 315 9.33 -5.55 -29.05
CA GLN A 315 9.86 -6.50 -28.06
C GLN A 315 10.46 -5.80 -26.85
N LEU A 316 10.64 -6.53 -25.75
CA LEU A 316 10.95 -5.98 -24.44
C LEU A 316 12.40 -6.29 -24.03
N LEU A 317 13.05 -5.32 -23.39
CA LEU A 317 14.31 -5.52 -22.68
C LEU A 317 14.15 -5.15 -21.20
N MET A 318 14.29 -6.13 -20.33
CA MET A 318 14.34 -5.92 -18.88
C MET A 318 15.72 -6.26 -18.32
N ASN A 319 16.10 -5.64 -17.21
CA ASN A 319 17.32 -6.05 -16.50
C ASN A 319 17.19 -6.07 -14.97
N ASN A 320 18.02 -6.90 -14.34
CA ASN A 320 18.29 -6.82 -12.90
C ASN A 320 19.09 -5.53 -12.60
N ASN A 321 18.38 -4.46 -12.29
CA ASN A 321 18.90 -3.10 -12.27
C ASN A 321 19.64 -2.72 -10.98
N ALA A 322 19.44 -3.48 -9.89
CA ALA A 322 19.79 -3.03 -8.54
C ALA A 322 19.26 -1.60 -8.30
N SER A 323 20.09 -0.71 -7.74
CA SER A 323 19.72 0.69 -7.48
C SER A 323 20.23 1.69 -8.53
N ALA A 324 20.70 1.24 -9.69
CA ALA A 324 21.37 2.13 -10.64
C ALA A 324 20.38 2.88 -11.55
N ARG A 325 20.02 4.11 -11.18
CA ARG A 325 19.09 4.95 -11.94
C ARG A 325 19.52 5.21 -13.39
N GLN A 326 20.81 5.43 -13.64
CA GLN A 326 21.32 5.68 -14.99
C GLN A 326 21.11 4.51 -15.96
N ARG A 327 21.02 3.27 -15.47
CA ARG A 327 20.80 2.09 -16.32
C ARG A 327 19.37 1.97 -16.84
N ILE A 328 18.41 2.62 -16.18
CA ILE A 328 16.99 2.57 -16.53
C ILE A 328 16.73 3.18 -17.92
N GLY A 329 17.57 4.12 -18.36
CA GLY A 329 17.50 4.69 -19.71
C GLY A 329 17.82 3.71 -20.85
N TYR A 330 18.38 2.55 -20.55
CA TYR A 330 18.83 1.54 -21.53
C TYR A 330 18.00 0.26 -21.47
N VAL A 331 16.81 0.32 -20.88
CA VAL A 331 15.87 -0.81 -20.74
C VAL A 331 14.43 -0.31 -20.81
N ASP A 332 13.50 -1.22 -21.08
CA ASP A 332 12.05 -0.97 -21.03
C ASP A 332 11.48 -1.17 -19.62
N GLY A 333 12.19 -1.94 -18.79
CA GLY A 333 11.79 -2.20 -17.43
C GLY A 333 12.91 -2.69 -16.54
N THR A 334 12.69 -2.57 -15.24
CA THR A 334 13.65 -3.00 -14.23
C THR A 334 13.08 -4.13 -13.38
N TYR A 335 14.01 -4.94 -12.92
CA TYR A 335 13.81 -5.92 -11.88
C TYR A 335 14.83 -5.67 -10.79
N ARG A 336 14.43 -5.75 -9.53
CA ARG A 336 15.35 -5.56 -8.40
C ARG A 336 15.23 -6.70 -7.41
N GLU A 337 16.35 -7.39 -7.16
CA GLU A 337 16.48 -8.37 -6.07
C GLU A 337 17.27 -7.78 -4.90
N GLY A 338 17.02 -8.29 -3.68
CA GLY A 338 17.73 -7.84 -2.47
C GLY A 338 17.50 -6.36 -2.13
N TRP A 339 16.38 -5.81 -2.60
CA TRP A 339 16.09 -4.39 -2.56
C TRP A 339 15.84 -3.87 -1.13
N SER A 340 15.47 -4.74 -0.18
CA SER A 340 15.21 -4.34 1.20
C SER A 340 16.48 -4.09 2.02
N GLY A 341 17.68 -4.35 1.47
CA GLY A 341 18.94 -4.15 2.20
C GLY A 341 19.05 -4.98 3.49
N GLY A 342 18.36 -6.12 3.56
CA GLY A 342 18.27 -6.92 4.79
C GLY A 342 17.20 -6.43 5.78
N GLY A 343 16.20 -5.68 5.31
CA GLY A 343 15.14 -5.12 6.17
C GLY A 343 15.47 -3.73 6.69
N ASN A 344 16.41 -3.01 6.07
CA ASN A 344 16.76 -1.65 6.45
C ASN A 344 15.72 -0.65 5.93
N ASP A 345 15.08 0.07 6.85
CA ASP A 345 13.95 0.97 6.55
C ASP A 345 14.31 2.13 5.62
N ASP A 346 15.57 2.61 5.63
CA ASP A 346 16.05 3.62 4.68
C ASP A 346 16.18 3.07 3.26
N THR A 347 16.72 1.85 3.15
CA THR A 347 16.89 1.17 1.86
C THR A 347 15.53 0.80 1.25
N ILE A 348 14.57 0.39 2.08
CA ILE A 348 13.19 0.13 1.65
C ILE A 348 12.54 1.43 1.16
N ALA A 349 12.65 2.53 1.92
CA ALA A 349 12.12 3.83 1.53
C ALA A 349 12.72 4.34 0.21
N GLU A 350 14.03 4.24 0.04
CA GLU A 350 14.72 4.59 -1.22
C GLU A 350 14.22 3.72 -2.39
N THR A 351 14.01 2.43 -2.14
CA THR A 351 13.48 1.52 -3.17
C THR A 351 12.08 1.89 -3.60
N ILE A 352 11.18 2.23 -2.66
CA ILE A 352 9.83 2.69 -2.96
C ILE A 352 9.89 3.93 -3.84
N ALA A 353 10.74 4.90 -3.50
CA ALA A 353 10.91 6.14 -4.27
C ALA A 353 11.41 5.87 -5.70
N ILE A 354 12.47 5.06 -5.87
CA ILE A 354 12.99 4.71 -7.19
C ILE A 354 11.95 3.94 -8.02
N ALA A 355 11.26 2.97 -7.42
CA ALA A 355 10.24 2.19 -8.13
C ALA A 355 9.06 3.07 -8.56
N TYR A 356 8.65 4.01 -7.70
CA TYR A 356 7.61 4.98 -8.01
C TYR A 356 8.01 5.91 -9.16
N GLU A 357 9.19 6.52 -9.09
CA GLU A 357 9.77 7.37 -10.15
C GLU A 357 9.81 6.61 -11.49
N THR A 358 10.27 5.37 -11.45
CA THR A 358 10.45 4.58 -12.65
C THR A 358 9.10 4.22 -13.29
N GLY A 359 8.09 3.90 -12.46
CA GLY A 359 6.71 3.70 -12.92
C GLY A 359 6.06 4.96 -13.49
N GLN A 360 6.29 6.14 -12.89
CA GLN A 360 5.82 7.43 -13.42
C GLN A 360 6.35 7.72 -14.83
N ASN A 361 7.54 7.22 -15.13
CA ASN A 361 8.17 7.31 -16.46
C ASN A 361 7.76 6.15 -17.40
N GLN A 362 6.69 5.42 -17.08
CA GLN A 362 6.12 4.34 -17.90
C GLN A 362 7.11 3.23 -18.25
N LYS A 363 8.05 2.94 -17.35
CA LYS A 363 8.96 1.79 -17.45
C LYS A 363 8.38 0.64 -16.64
N MET A 364 8.50 -0.61 -17.12
CA MET A 364 7.97 -1.74 -16.35
C MET A 364 8.73 -1.91 -15.03
N GLN A 365 8.04 -2.14 -13.92
CA GLN A 365 8.65 -2.24 -12.58
C GLN A 365 8.33 -3.55 -11.89
N ILE A 366 9.39 -4.22 -11.41
CA ILE A 366 9.29 -5.43 -10.60
C ILE A 366 10.27 -5.37 -9.42
N LEU A 367 9.72 -5.35 -8.20
CA LEU A 367 10.51 -5.66 -6.99
C LEU A 367 10.36 -7.13 -6.66
N ARG A 368 11.48 -7.86 -6.71
CA ARG A 368 11.46 -9.31 -6.49
C ARG A 368 11.53 -9.64 -5.01
N ASN A 369 10.51 -10.38 -4.56
CA ASN A 369 10.28 -10.73 -3.17
C ASN A 369 10.03 -12.21 -2.97
N PRO A 370 11.10 -13.02 -2.89
CA PRO A 370 10.94 -14.41 -2.54
C PRO A 370 10.57 -14.52 -1.06
N ILE A 371 9.43 -15.10 -0.75
CA ILE A 371 9.01 -15.39 0.62
C ILE A 371 9.62 -16.73 1.03
N LYS A 372 10.33 -16.78 2.15
CA LYS A 372 11.03 -17.98 2.62
C LYS A 372 10.57 -18.36 4.02
N GLY A 373 10.82 -19.61 4.41
CA GLY A 373 10.50 -20.09 5.76
C GLY A 373 9.03 -20.42 5.99
N VAL A 374 8.21 -20.38 4.94
CA VAL A 374 6.80 -20.76 4.96
C VAL A 374 6.62 -22.22 4.54
N SER A 375 5.64 -22.89 5.13
CA SER A 375 5.44 -24.34 5.00
C SER A 375 4.16 -24.72 4.26
N ASN A 376 3.22 -23.78 4.08
CA ASN A 376 1.92 -24.00 3.45
C ASN A 376 1.39 -22.72 2.77
N GLU A 377 0.24 -22.85 2.09
CA GLU A 377 -0.45 -21.76 1.38
C GLU A 377 -0.80 -20.58 2.30
N ARG A 378 -1.35 -20.86 3.49
CA ARG A 378 -1.79 -19.82 4.45
C ARG A 378 -0.61 -18.98 4.94
N GLU A 379 0.49 -19.63 5.34
CA GLU A 379 1.70 -18.92 5.78
C GLU A 379 2.31 -18.06 4.66
N LEU A 380 2.22 -18.51 3.41
CA LEU A 380 2.70 -17.75 2.25
C LEU A 380 1.78 -16.55 1.93
N GLU A 381 0.47 -16.71 2.07
CA GLU A 381 -0.51 -15.63 1.88
C GLU A 381 -0.38 -14.56 2.98
N ASP A 382 -0.24 -14.94 4.25
CA ASP A 382 -0.03 -14.00 5.37
C ASP A 382 1.27 -13.19 5.17
N ALA A 383 2.36 -13.87 4.78
CA ALA A 383 3.64 -13.21 4.55
C ALA A 383 3.65 -12.27 3.33
N ALA A 384 2.65 -12.36 2.45
CA ALA A 384 2.55 -11.52 1.27
C ALA A 384 2.02 -10.11 1.57
N ASP A 385 1.33 -9.88 2.69
CA ASP A 385 0.74 -8.57 3.07
C ASP A 385 1.76 -7.44 3.06
N VAL A 386 2.91 -7.65 3.71
CA VAL A 386 4.00 -6.67 3.82
C VAL A 386 4.53 -6.29 2.44
N VAL A 387 4.73 -7.30 1.59
CA VAL A 387 5.29 -7.12 0.26
C VAL A 387 4.27 -6.46 -0.67
N LEU A 388 2.99 -6.83 -0.55
CA LEU A 388 1.90 -6.25 -1.30
C LEU A 388 1.67 -4.80 -0.90
N ALA A 389 1.74 -4.45 0.38
CA ALA A 389 1.62 -3.07 0.84
C ALA A 389 2.71 -2.21 0.20
N ILE A 390 3.97 -2.68 0.21
CA ILE A 390 5.08 -1.98 -0.45
C ILE A 390 4.85 -1.84 -1.96
N TYR A 391 4.35 -2.89 -2.63
CA TYR A 391 3.95 -2.81 -4.03
C TYR A 391 2.94 -1.71 -4.28
N LEU A 392 1.87 -1.68 -3.48
CA LEU A 392 0.81 -0.69 -3.61
C LEU A 392 1.29 0.73 -3.32
N LEU A 393 2.35 0.93 -2.53
CA LEU A 393 2.93 2.27 -2.36
C LEU A 393 3.57 2.80 -3.65
N TYR A 394 4.26 1.97 -4.44
CA TYR A 394 4.94 2.45 -5.64
C TYR A 394 4.18 2.24 -6.95
N VAL A 395 3.18 1.34 -6.97
CA VAL A 395 2.51 0.89 -8.21
C VAL A 395 2.06 2.06 -9.09
N GLN A 396 2.41 1.96 -10.36
CA GLN A 396 1.94 2.78 -11.48
C GLN A 396 1.48 1.86 -12.62
N GLU A 397 0.98 2.43 -13.72
CA GLU A 397 0.78 1.65 -14.95
C GLU A 397 2.08 0.92 -15.33
N TYR A 398 1.94 -0.34 -15.74
CA TYR A 398 3.03 -1.26 -16.09
C TYR A 398 3.95 -1.68 -14.92
N SER A 399 3.52 -1.50 -13.68
CA SER A 399 4.15 -2.17 -12.52
C SER A 399 3.53 -3.56 -12.34
N TYR A 400 4.33 -4.58 -12.00
CA TYR A 400 3.85 -5.96 -11.84
C TYR A 400 4.29 -6.53 -10.49
N PHE A 401 3.32 -7.13 -9.78
CA PHE A 401 3.57 -7.74 -8.48
C PHE A 401 4.26 -9.09 -8.64
N TYR A 402 5.32 -9.30 -7.85
CA TYR A 402 6.01 -10.59 -7.73
C TYR A 402 5.76 -11.15 -6.34
N VAL A 403 5.23 -12.38 -6.27
CA VAL A 403 5.14 -13.15 -5.02
C VAL A 403 5.28 -14.65 -5.32
N GLN A 404 6.34 -15.27 -4.80
CA GLN A 404 6.60 -16.71 -4.92
C GLN A 404 7.47 -17.16 -3.75
N ALA A 405 7.23 -18.34 -3.20
CA ALA A 405 8.18 -18.98 -2.28
C ALA A 405 9.35 -19.65 -3.02
N SER A 406 9.08 -20.16 -4.22
CA SER A 406 10.06 -20.78 -5.09
C SER A 406 9.83 -20.40 -6.54
N VAL A 407 10.92 -20.30 -7.29
CA VAL A 407 10.91 -20.20 -8.76
C VAL A 407 11.06 -21.57 -9.42
N ASP A 408 11.20 -22.64 -8.63
CA ASP A 408 11.40 -24.00 -9.10
C ASP A 408 10.07 -24.72 -9.29
N GLY A 409 9.64 -24.88 -10.54
CA GLY A 409 8.37 -25.50 -10.92
C GLY A 409 8.30 -27.01 -10.66
N THR A 410 9.33 -27.62 -10.06
CA THR A 410 9.26 -28.99 -9.51
C THR A 410 8.81 -29.01 -8.04
N GLN A 411 8.75 -27.84 -7.38
CA GLN A 411 8.20 -27.73 -6.03
C GLN A 411 6.66 -27.79 -6.07
N PRO A 412 6.00 -28.04 -4.92
CA PRO A 412 4.54 -27.95 -4.81
C PRO A 412 4.00 -26.65 -5.44
N ARG A 413 2.87 -26.76 -6.16
CA ARG A 413 2.33 -25.67 -6.99
C ARG A 413 2.17 -24.35 -6.24
N TRP A 414 1.67 -24.40 -5.00
CA TRP A 414 1.47 -23.23 -4.15
C TRP A 414 2.72 -22.39 -3.90
N GLN A 415 3.92 -22.96 -4.08
CA GLN A 415 5.17 -22.21 -3.89
C GLN A 415 5.50 -21.29 -5.06
N TRP A 416 4.99 -21.57 -6.26
CA TRP A 416 5.36 -20.84 -7.48
C TRP A 416 4.17 -20.24 -8.22
N GLU A 417 2.94 -20.65 -7.89
CA GLU A 417 1.68 -20.14 -8.42
C GLU A 417 0.83 -19.60 -7.24
N ALA A 418 0.46 -18.33 -7.29
CA ALA A 418 -0.10 -17.59 -6.16
C ALA A 418 -1.59 -17.22 -6.33
N SER A 419 -2.28 -17.76 -7.34
CA SER A 419 -3.68 -17.40 -7.64
C SER A 419 -4.68 -17.73 -6.53
N TYR A 420 -4.32 -18.60 -5.57
CA TYR A 420 -5.18 -18.93 -4.43
C TYR A 420 -5.28 -17.78 -3.40
N MET A 421 -4.34 -16.83 -3.39
CA MET A 421 -4.30 -15.74 -2.42
C MET A 421 -5.49 -14.80 -2.59
N ASP A 422 -6.21 -14.53 -1.51
CA ASP A 422 -7.45 -13.77 -1.56
C ASP A 422 -7.23 -12.33 -2.04
N GLN A 423 -6.25 -11.63 -1.47
CA GLN A 423 -5.85 -10.27 -1.86
C GLN A 423 -5.55 -10.09 -3.36
N LEU A 424 -5.06 -11.12 -4.05
CA LEU A 424 -4.72 -11.03 -5.48
C LEU A 424 -5.95 -11.13 -6.38
N ASN A 425 -7.09 -11.54 -5.82
CA ASN A 425 -8.35 -11.73 -6.55
C ASN A 425 -9.37 -10.64 -6.32
N ARG A 426 -9.14 -9.77 -5.33
CA ARG A 426 -10.01 -8.64 -4.99
C ARG A 426 -9.86 -7.49 -6.00
N PRO A 427 -10.94 -6.69 -6.20
CA PRO A 427 -10.88 -5.55 -7.10
C PRO A 427 -9.94 -4.48 -6.52
N LEU A 428 -8.99 -3.97 -7.30
CA LEU A 428 -8.01 -2.97 -6.84
C LEU A 428 -8.48 -1.52 -7.12
N GLY A 429 -8.77 -1.25 -8.39
CA GLY A 429 -9.13 0.07 -8.90
C GLY A 429 -7.94 1.04 -8.95
N LYS A 430 -8.17 2.23 -9.50
CA LYS A 430 -7.12 3.24 -9.67
C LYS A 430 -6.65 3.80 -8.31
N PRO A 431 -5.38 4.20 -8.18
CA PRO A 431 -4.95 4.99 -7.04
C PRO A 431 -5.68 6.34 -7.03
N LEU A 432 -6.17 6.75 -5.88
CA LEU A 432 -6.84 8.05 -5.69
C LEU A 432 -5.83 9.21 -5.56
N GLY A 433 -4.54 8.87 -5.45
CA GLY A 433 -3.44 9.82 -5.37
C GLY A 433 -2.08 9.15 -5.23
N THR A 434 -1.06 9.99 -5.04
CA THR A 434 0.26 9.55 -4.62
C THR A 434 0.19 9.01 -3.19
N TYR A 435 1.18 8.23 -2.77
CA TYR A 435 1.28 7.89 -1.35
C TYR A 435 1.52 9.14 -0.51
N VAL A 436 1.01 9.14 0.72
CA VAL A 436 1.38 10.10 1.78
C VAL A 436 2.44 9.43 2.65
N ARG A 437 3.44 10.18 3.09
CA ARG A 437 4.53 9.68 3.92
C ARG A 437 4.82 10.66 5.05
N ASP A 438 4.87 10.14 6.27
CA ASP A 438 5.39 10.82 7.45
C ASP A 438 6.52 9.95 8.02
N ASN A 439 7.75 10.42 7.82
CA ASN A 439 8.98 9.71 8.17
C ASN A 439 9.06 8.29 7.57
N LYS A 440 8.63 7.26 8.31
CA LYS A 440 8.66 5.84 7.93
C LYS A 440 7.26 5.22 7.84
N VAL A 441 6.22 6.02 8.07
CA VAL A 441 4.83 5.61 7.94
C VAL A 441 4.30 6.12 6.60
N TYR A 442 3.60 5.26 5.89
CA TYR A 442 3.04 5.52 4.57
C TYR A 442 1.56 5.19 4.58
N THR A 443 0.79 5.97 3.82
CA THR A 443 -0.55 5.58 3.44
C THR A 443 -0.78 5.80 1.95
N ARG A 444 -1.66 5.00 1.34
CA ARG A 444 -2.12 5.22 -0.04
C ARG A 444 -3.51 4.63 -0.22
N SER A 445 -4.38 5.38 -0.88
CA SER A 445 -5.76 4.97 -1.11
C SER A 445 -6.02 4.66 -2.58
N PHE A 446 -6.78 3.60 -2.83
CA PHE A 446 -7.27 3.16 -4.14
C PHE A 446 -8.80 3.20 -4.15
N GLU A 447 -9.43 3.05 -5.31
CA GLU A 447 -10.90 3.00 -5.41
C GLU A 447 -11.49 1.87 -4.55
N HIS A 448 -10.81 0.73 -4.42
CA HIS A 448 -11.33 -0.45 -3.71
C HIS A 448 -10.48 -0.93 -2.53
N CYS A 449 -9.33 -0.32 -2.24
CA CYS A 449 -8.57 -0.63 -1.02
C CYS A 449 -7.89 0.60 -0.44
N ASP A 450 -7.45 0.49 0.81
CA ASP A 450 -6.63 1.46 1.50
C ASP A 450 -5.42 0.76 2.11
N VAL A 451 -4.26 1.41 2.02
CA VAL A 451 -2.96 0.86 2.43
C VAL A 451 -2.41 1.73 3.54
N PHE A 452 -2.09 1.12 4.66
CA PHE A 452 -1.28 1.70 5.73
C PHE A 452 -0.03 0.83 5.90
N MET A 453 1.13 1.48 6.02
CA MET A 453 2.41 0.80 6.16
C MET A 453 3.32 1.57 7.12
N ASP A 454 3.61 1.02 8.29
CA ASP A 454 4.69 1.51 9.15
C ASP A 454 5.94 0.65 8.93
N LEU A 455 6.97 1.24 8.32
CA LEU A 455 8.27 0.58 8.15
C LEU A 455 9.03 0.47 9.47
N ARG A 456 8.64 1.17 10.54
CA ARG A 456 9.33 1.06 11.83
C ARG A 456 8.86 -0.24 12.49
N PRO A 457 9.78 -1.14 12.84
CA PRO A 457 9.40 -2.37 13.51
C PRO A 457 8.96 -2.07 14.95
N ALA A 458 7.66 -2.12 15.24
CA ALA A 458 7.19 -2.26 16.62
C ALA A 458 7.40 -3.72 17.02
N ARG A 459 8.49 -4.02 17.76
CA ARG A 459 8.89 -5.38 18.18
C ARG A 459 9.39 -6.31 17.05
N GLY A 460 9.98 -5.75 16.00
CA GLY A 460 10.64 -6.54 14.95
C GLY A 460 9.82 -6.84 13.69
N GLU A 461 8.55 -6.40 13.62
CA GLU A 461 7.69 -6.58 12.43
C GLU A 461 7.18 -5.24 11.90
N HIS A 462 7.20 -5.07 10.57
CA HIS A 462 6.54 -3.95 9.89
C HIS A 462 5.01 -4.07 10.03
N ALA A 463 4.33 -2.98 10.34
CA ALA A 463 2.88 -2.98 10.42
C ALA A 463 2.29 -2.63 9.05
N ALA A 464 1.89 -3.64 8.29
CA ALA A 464 1.18 -3.51 7.04
C ALA A 464 -0.32 -3.78 7.26
N GLN A 465 -1.17 -2.91 6.71
CA GLN A 465 -2.62 -3.12 6.67
C GLN A 465 -3.11 -2.77 5.27
N ILE A 466 -3.74 -3.74 4.61
CA ILE A 466 -4.42 -3.56 3.33
C ILE A 466 -5.88 -3.87 3.60
N LEU A 467 -6.73 -2.85 3.63
CA LEU A 467 -8.15 -3.03 3.89
C LEU A 467 -8.97 -2.67 2.65
N TRP A 468 -9.90 -3.54 2.29
CA TRP A 468 -10.74 -3.44 1.12
C TRP A 468 -12.04 -2.70 1.43
N LYS A 469 -12.46 -1.86 0.49
CA LYS A 469 -13.60 -0.95 0.60
C LYS A 469 -14.84 -1.63 0.02
N ASN A 470 -15.80 -1.91 0.88
CA ASN A 470 -17.01 -2.65 0.53
C ASN A 470 -18.26 -1.84 0.87
N ASN A 471 -19.17 -1.71 -0.10
CA ASN A 471 -20.48 -1.10 0.10
C ASN A 471 -21.53 -2.21 0.19
N ILE A 472 -21.75 -2.70 1.40
CA ILE A 472 -22.62 -3.85 1.65
C ILE A 472 -24.07 -3.46 1.38
N GLY A 473 -24.79 -4.27 0.60
CA GLY A 473 -26.20 -4.04 0.26
C GLY A 473 -26.47 -2.90 -0.71
N ASN A 474 -25.44 -2.40 -1.41
CA ASN A 474 -25.54 -1.33 -2.42
C ASN A 474 -26.33 -0.11 -1.91
N PRO A 475 -25.88 0.55 -0.82
CA PRO A 475 -26.53 1.77 -0.33
C PRO A 475 -26.60 2.85 -1.40
N THR A 476 -27.64 3.71 -1.33
CA THR A 476 -27.84 4.82 -2.28
C THR A 476 -26.63 5.76 -2.33
N LEU A 477 -26.05 6.09 -1.17
CA LEU A 477 -24.81 6.84 -1.09
C LEU A 477 -23.64 5.89 -0.79
N THR A 478 -22.75 5.75 -1.76
CA THR A 478 -21.52 4.99 -1.63
C THR A 478 -20.65 5.55 -0.51
N GLY A 479 -20.23 4.68 0.40
CA GLY A 479 -19.26 4.99 1.45
C GLY A 479 -17.83 5.04 0.94
N ARG A 480 -16.92 5.48 1.82
CA ARG A 480 -15.49 5.58 1.54
C ARG A 480 -14.69 5.48 2.83
N GLY A 481 -13.43 5.06 2.71
CA GLY A 481 -12.49 4.97 3.83
C GLY A 481 -11.09 5.37 3.41
N MET A 482 -10.33 5.98 4.32
CA MET A 482 -8.91 6.27 4.12
C MET A 482 -8.15 6.31 5.45
N SER A 483 -6.90 5.85 5.44
CA SER A 483 -5.97 5.96 6.57
C SER A 483 -5.09 7.21 6.50
N SER A 484 -4.71 7.71 7.67
CA SER A 484 -3.64 8.68 7.85
C SER A 484 -2.38 8.02 8.40
N THR A 485 -1.24 8.70 8.25
CA THR A 485 0.04 8.27 8.82
C THR A 485 0.06 8.22 10.35
N ALA A 486 -0.96 8.78 11.02
CA ALA A 486 -1.18 8.65 12.45
C ALA A 486 -1.88 7.33 12.85
N GLY A 487 -2.18 6.43 11.90
CA GLY A 487 -2.91 5.18 12.18
C GLY A 487 -4.39 5.41 12.48
N ILE A 488 -4.97 6.49 11.92
CA ILE A 488 -6.39 6.83 12.03
C ILE A 488 -7.06 6.56 10.69
N TYR A 489 -8.13 5.78 10.72
CA TYR A 489 -9.02 5.49 9.60
C TYR A 489 -10.24 6.40 9.66
N GLN A 490 -10.44 7.22 8.65
CA GLN A 490 -11.65 8.01 8.48
C GLN A 490 -12.61 7.26 7.55
N LEU A 491 -13.82 6.98 8.03
CA LEU A 491 -14.82 6.15 7.36
C LEU A 491 -16.12 6.92 7.19
N PHE A 492 -16.75 6.75 6.03
CA PHE A 492 -18.06 7.30 5.72
C PHE A 492 -18.98 6.19 5.23
N GLY A 493 -20.20 6.11 5.76
CA GLY A 493 -21.19 5.13 5.32
C GLY A 493 -22.62 5.59 5.50
N SER A 494 -23.51 5.10 4.65
CA SER A 494 -24.94 5.34 4.69
C SER A 494 -25.73 4.04 4.89
N GLY A 495 -27.04 4.14 5.07
CA GLY A 495 -27.91 2.97 5.28
C GLY A 495 -27.89 2.45 6.71
N ALA A 496 -28.46 1.27 6.93
CA ALA A 496 -28.61 0.67 8.25
C ALA A 496 -28.13 -0.79 8.31
N ILE A 497 -27.44 -1.15 9.39
CA ILE A 497 -27.20 -2.54 9.78
C ILE A 497 -28.45 -3.01 10.54
N SER A 498 -29.38 -3.68 9.85
CA SER A 498 -30.71 -3.97 10.40
C SER A 498 -31.42 -5.10 9.67
N GLY A 499 -32.56 -5.54 10.21
CA GLY A 499 -33.47 -6.47 9.54
C GLY A 499 -32.79 -7.74 9.02
N ASN A 500 -33.20 -8.18 7.84
CA ASN A 500 -32.68 -9.37 7.17
C ASN A 500 -31.59 -9.06 6.12
N SER A 501 -31.32 -7.78 5.86
CA SER A 501 -30.36 -7.33 4.84
C SER A 501 -29.78 -5.98 5.25
N ASP A 502 -28.46 -5.87 5.27
CA ASP A 502 -27.73 -4.70 5.73
C ASP A 502 -27.41 -3.74 4.57
N GLN A 503 -27.35 -2.44 4.88
CA GLN A 503 -26.75 -1.41 4.04
C GLN A 503 -25.74 -0.58 4.84
N PHE A 504 -24.45 -0.68 4.51
CA PHE A 504 -23.38 0.03 5.22
C PHE A 504 -22.06 0.05 4.45
N PHE A 505 -21.10 0.86 4.92
CA PHE A 505 -19.72 0.81 4.44
C PHE A 505 -18.85 -0.05 5.35
N TYR A 506 -18.06 -0.94 4.74
CA TYR A 506 -17.21 -1.90 5.43
C TYR A 506 -15.78 -1.82 4.89
N LEU A 507 -14.84 -1.43 5.73
CA LEU A 507 -13.41 -1.45 5.45
C LEU A 507 -12.81 -2.71 6.09
N SER A 508 -12.57 -3.73 5.28
CA SER A 508 -12.33 -5.10 5.76
C SER A 508 -11.26 -5.86 4.98
N ASP A 509 -10.78 -6.93 5.57
CA ASP A 509 -9.95 -7.91 4.88
C ASP A 509 -10.32 -9.32 5.36
N ALA A 510 -9.82 -10.34 4.66
CA ALA A 510 -10.04 -11.72 5.05
C ALA A 510 -9.47 -12.01 6.45
N HIS A 511 -10.11 -12.94 7.15
CA HIS A 511 -9.68 -13.49 8.43
C HIS A 511 -9.92 -14.99 8.44
N TYR A 512 -8.97 -15.74 8.99
CA TYR A 512 -8.99 -17.20 8.99
C TYR A 512 -8.93 -17.73 10.42
N GLY A 513 -9.92 -18.55 10.77
CA GLY A 513 -9.95 -19.27 12.05
C GLY A 513 -10.16 -18.37 13.26
N ASP A 514 -9.47 -18.69 14.36
CA ASP A 514 -9.56 -18.03 15.65
C ASP A 514 -8.76 -16.73 15.68
N GLY A 515 -9.26 -15.75 16.42
CA GLY A 515 -8.60 -14.44 16.51
C GLY A 515 -9.49 -13.35 17.08
N GLY A 516 -9.19 -12.12 16.74
CA GLY A 516 -9.98 -10.97 17.16
C GLY A 516 -9.73 -9.73 16.32
N VAL A 517 -10.56 -8.73 16.53
CA VAL A 517 -10.44 -7.41 15.92
C VAL A 517 -10.75 -6.35 16.97
N LYS A 518 -9.98 -5.27 16.98
CA LYS A 518 -10.20 -4.14 17.89
C LYS A 518 -9.95 -2.80 17.19
N ALA A 519 -10.62 -1.77 17.68
CA ALA A 519 -10.36 -0.37 17.33
C ALA A 519 -10.94 0.56 18.41
N ALA A 520 -10.35 1.74 18.59
CA ALA A 520 -11.04 2.88 19.17
C ALA A 520 -11.97 3.48 18.10
N VAL A 521 -13.22 3.75 18.46
CA VAL A 521 -14.27 4.20 17.54
C VAL A 521 -14.83 5.53 18.04
N ASP A 522 -14.77 6.53 17.17
CA ASP A 522 -15.34 7.85 17.42
C ASP A 522 -16.25 8.28 16.26
N ILE A 523 -17.54 8.40 16.54
CA ILE A 523 -18.51 8.93 15.58
C ILE A 523 -18.52 10.44 15.73
N GLN A 524 -18.24 11.16 14.65
CA GLN A 524 -18.06 12.61 14.70
C GLN A 524 -19.37 13.34 15.05
N ALA A 525 -19.24 14.52 15.65
CA ALA A 525 -20.37 15.37 16.00
C ALA A 525 -21.20 15.72 14.75
N GLY A 526 -22.52 15.86 14.91
CA GLY A 526 -23.43 16.09 13.78
C GLY A 526 -23.86 14.81 13.05
N ALA A 527 -23.27 13.65 13.36
CA ALA A 527 -23.78 12.36 12.90
C ALA A 527 -25.23 12.12 13.33
N LEU A 528 -25.97 11.40 12.49
CA LEU A 528 -27.37 11.07 12.72
C LEU A 528 -27.53 10.30 14.06
N PRO A 529 -28.59 10.54 14.85
CA PRO A 529 -28.71 10.01 16.22
C PRO A 529 -28.59 8.49 16.35
N ASN A 530 -28.88 7.76 15.28
CA ASN A 530 -28.86 6.30 15.21
C ASN A 530 -27.71 5.74 14.36
N ALA A 531 -26.76 6.59 13.95
CA ALA A 531 -25.56 6.11 13.25
C ALA A 531 -24.83 5.07 14.11
N ASN A 532 -24.21 4.10 13.46
CA ASN A 532 -23.45 3.04 14.14
C ASN A 532 -22.12 2.83 13.45
N ALA A 533 -21.06 2.71 14.24
CA ALA A 533 -19.73 2.37 13.75
C ALA A 533 -19.03 1.41 14.71
N GLY A 534 -18.16 0.54 14.21
CA GLY A 534 -17.43 -0.36 15.07
C GLY A 534 -16.73 -1.48 14.33
N VAL A 535 -16.48 -2.60 15.03
CA VAL A 535 -15.79 -3.76 14.48
C VAL A 535 -16.75 -4.90 14.21
N MET A 536 -16.49 -5.67 13.16
CA MET A 536 -17.39 -6.74 12.70
C MET A 536 -16.61 -7.93 12.16
N PHE A 537 -17.09 -9.13 12.49
CA PHE A 537 -16.86 -10.37 11.74
C PHE A 537 -18.09 -10.70 10.91
N ARG A 538 -17.88 -11.11 9.65
CA ARG A 538 -18.98 -11.43 8.73
C ARG A 538 -18.61 -12.60 7.84
N GLU A 539 -19.53 -13.54 7.66
CA GLU A 539 -19.32 -14.75 6.85
C GLU A 539 -18.92 -14.43 5.40
N SER A 540 -19.53 -13.42 4.78
CA SER A 540 -19.21 -12.99 3.42
C SER A 540 -19.63 -11.54 3.18
N LEU A 541 -19.29 -10.99 2.01
CA LEU A 541 -19.71 -9.64 1.60
C LEU A 541 -21.20 -9.54 1.16
N ALA A 542 -21.96 -10.64 1.20
CA ALA A 542 -23.39 -10.61 0.90
C ALA A 542 -24.16 -9.77 1.94
N ALA A 543 -25.19 -9.04 1.52
CA ALA A 543 -25.94 -8.11 2.38
C ALA A 543 -26.71 -8.79 3.53
N ASP A 544 -27.01 -10.07 3.40
CA ASP A 544 -27.77 -10.87 4.35
C ASP A 544 -26.93 -11.90 5.12
N ALA A 545 -25.61 -11.90 4.96
CA ALA A 545 -24.70 -12.87 5.56
C ALA A 545 -24.76 -12.91 7.10
N ALA A 546 -24.45 -14.08 7.67
CA ALA A 546 -24.23 -14.22 9.10
C ALA A 546 -23.12 -13.26 9.56
N MET A 547 -23.30 -12.65 10.73
CA MET A 547 -22.38 -11.62 11.21
C MET A 547 -22.42 -11.48 12.73
N VAL A 548 -21.34 -10.95 13.30
CA VAL A 548 -21.29 -10.48 14.69
C VAL A 548 -20.55 -9.14 14.69
N ALA A 549 -21.12 -8.13 15.35
CA ALA A 549 -20.51 -6.80 15.41
C ALA A 549 -20.61 -6.19 16.81
N VAL A 550 -19.59 -5.41 17.17
CA VAL A 550 -19.62 -4.50 18.32
C VAL A 550 -19.63 -3.08 17.76
N LEU A 551 -20.76 -2.40 17.93
CA LEU A 551 -21.04 -1.10 17.35
C LEU A 551 -21.21 -0.06 18.46
N ARG A 552 -20.75 1.14 18.18
CA ARG A 552 -20.91 2.35 18.99
C ARG A 552 -21.88 3.29 18.29
N ASP A 553 -22.74 3.94 19.06
CA ASP A 553 -23.60 5.03 18.57
C ASP A 553 -23.09 6.42 18.99
N PRO A 554 -23.65 7.54 18.46
CA PRO A 554 -23.22 8.89 18.83
C PRO A 554 -23.39 9.24 20.32
N SER A 555 -24.22 8.48 21.06
CA SER A 555 -24.35 8.66 22.52
C SER A 555 -23.19 8.02 23.31
N GLY A 556 -22.37 7.21 22.63
CA GLY A 556 -21.28 6.45 23.21
C GLY A 556 -21.70 5.08 23.75
N ARG A 557 -22.95 4.67 23.54
CA ARG A 557 -23.40 3.32 23.92
C ARG A 557 -22.74 2.29 23.00
N MET A 558 -22.25 1.22 23.61
CA MET A 558 -21.68 0.07 22.91
C MET A 558 -22.72 -1.05 22.87
N GLN A 559 -23.00 -1.58 21.70
CA GLN A 559 -23.96 -2.65 21.48
C GLN A 559 -23.30 -3.81 20.72
N MET A 560 -23.58 -5.02 21.15
CA MET A 560 -23.26 -6.22 20.39
C MET A 560 -24.50 -6.70 19.66
N VAL A 561 -24.40 -6.84 18.34
CA VAL A 561 -25.46 -7.36 17.46
C VAL A 561 -24.92 -8.55 16.68
N TYR A 562 -25.82 -9.43 16.25
CA TYR A 562 -25.46 -10.56 15.42
C TYR A 562 -26.61 -10.98 14.50
N ARG A 563 -26.25 -11.62 13.39
CA ARG A 563 -27.17 -12.39 12.55
C ARG A 563 -26.76 -13.86 12.62
N PRO A 564 -27.63 -14.77 13.09
CA PRO A 564 -27.25 -16.17 13.38
C PRO A 564 -26.94 -17.01 12.15
N GLU A 565 -27.56 -16.70 11.02
CA GLU A 565 -27.39 -17.39 9.74
C GLU A 565 -27.79 -16.45 8.59
N GLN A 566 -27.38 -16.78 7.37
CA GLN A 566 -27.72 -15.97 6.19
C GLN A 566 -29.24 -15.77 6.06
N GLY A 567 -29.67 -14.54 5.82
CA GLY A 567 -31.08 -14.18 5.64
C GLY A 567 -31.89 -14.04 6.94
N ALA A 568 -31.32 -14.40 8.11
CA ALA A 568 -31.99 -14.22 9.39
C ALA A 568 -32.10 -12.74 9.81
N ALA A 569 -33.03 -12.46 10.72
CA ALA A 569 -33.18 -11.12 11.30
C ALA A 569 -31.99 -10.79 12.22
N LEU A 570 -31.57 -9.53 12.22
CA LEU A 570 -30.56 -9.02 13.14
C LEU A 570 -31.06 -9.07 14.59
N VAL A 571 -30.23 -9.57 15.49
CA VAL A 571 -30.52 -9.72 16.92
C VAL A 571 -29.56 -8.85 17.74
N SER A 572 -30.10 -8.15 18.73
CA SER A 572 -29.31 -7.47 19.76
C SER A 572 -28.93 -8.46 20.86
N ALA A 573 -27.64 -8.78 21.00
CA ALA A 573 -27.14 -9.66 22.05
C ALA A 573 -27.04 -8.96 23.42
N GLY A 574 -26.71 -7.67 23.41
CA GLY A 574 -26.55 -6.88 24.63
C GLY A 574 -26.00 -5.48 24.36
N SER A 575 -26.09 -4.61 25.35
CA SER A 575 -25.52 -3.26 25.27
C SER A 575 -25.00 -2.80 26.61
N LEU A 576 -23.94 -2.00 26.60
CA LEU A 576 -23.42 -1.30 27.76
C LEU A 576 -23.46 0.20 27.51
N ALA A 577 -24.03 0.94 28.46
CA ALA A 577 -23.93 2.39 28.52
C ALA A 577 -22.49 2.74 28.88
N ALA A 578 -21.65 2.94 27.87
CA ALA A 578 -20.25 3.21 28.08
C ALA A 578 -20.04 4.73 28.06
N ALA A 579 -20.15 5.37 29.22
CA ALA A 579 -19.71 6.75 29.36
C ALA A 579 -18.20 6.79 29.07
N LYS A 580 -17.82 7.30 27.89
CA LYS A 580 -16.44 7.57 27.45
C LYS A 580 -15.58 6.35 27.07
N SER A 581 -16.14 5.21 26.64
CA SER A 581 -15.35 4.10 26.09
C SER A 581 -15.32 4.07 24.57
N PRO A 582 -14.23 4.48 23.88
CA PRO A 582 -14.15 4.38 22.43
C PRO A 582 -13.77 2.97 21.96
N TYR A 583 -13.12 2.15 22.79
CA TYR A 583 -12.53 0.90 22.34
C TYR A 583 -13.57 -0.22 22.24
N ALA A 584 -13.73 -0.78 21.04
CA ALA A 584 -14.47 -2.00 20.75
C ALA A 584 -13.49 -3.14 20.47
N MET A 585 -13.84 -4.35 20.91
CA MET A 585 -13.13 -5.57 20.54
C MET A 585 -14.11 -6.72 20.37
N LEU A 586 -13.83 -7.57 19.39
CA LEU A 586 -14.58 -8.79 19.13
C LEU A 586 -13.59 -9.93 18.96
N VAL A 587 -13.81 -11.03 19.69
CA VAL A 587 -12.94 -12.21 19.70
C VAL A 587 -13.73 -13.42 19.19
N ARG A 588 -13.13 -14.22 18.31
CA ARG A 588 -13.69 -15.44 17.73
C ARG A 588 -12.89 -16.66 18.21
N LYS A 589 -13.60 -17.70 18.64
CA LYS A 589 -13.07 -19.05 18.90
C LYS A 589 -14.01 -20.10 18.34
N GLY A 590 -13.67 -20.67 17.19
CA GLY A 590 -14.59 -21.49 16.39
C GLY A 590 -15.84 -20.70 16.00
N ASP A 591 -16.99 -21.14 16.51
CA ASP A 591 -18.29 -20.48 16.32
C ASP A 591 -18.65 -19.52 17.45
N ASP A 592 -17.85 -19.45 18.52
CA ASP A 592 -18.13 -18.61 19.69
C ASP A 592 -17.51 -17.23 19.48
N PHE A 593 -18.33 -16.20 19.67
CA PHE A 593 -17.93 -14.80 19.56
C PHE A 593 -18.18 -14.06 20.87
N VAL A 594 -17.18 -13.34 21.35
CA VAL A 594 -17.28 -12.53 22.57
C VAL A 594 -16.96 -11.07 22.26
N GLY A 595 -17.93 -10.19 22.52
CA GLY A 595 -17.80 -8.75 22.32
C GLY A 595 -17.40 -8.04 23.61
N TYR A 596 -16.47 -7.10 23.53
CA TYR A 596 -15.96 -6.31 24.64
C TYR A 596 -15.94 -4.82 24.31
N CYS A 597 -15.98 -3.99 25.36
CA CYS A 597 -15.65 -2.57 25.27
C CYS A 597 -14.67 -2.13 26.38
N SER A 598 -13.90 -1.07 26.12
CA SER A 598 -12.97 -0.48 27.09
C SER A 598 -12.89 1.04 26.97
N SER A 599 -12.59 1.72 28.09
CA SER A 599 -12.26 3.16 28.12
C SER A 599 -10.78 3.48 28.04
N ASP A 600 -9.91 2.49 28.25
CA ASP A 600 -8.46 2.70 28.43
C ASP A 600 -7.62 1.65 27.68
N GLU A 601 -8.26 0.80 26.87
CA GLU A 601 -7.66 -0.31 26.12
C GLU A 601 -7.01 -1.41 26.98
N LYS A 602 -7.07 -1.29 28.31
CA LYS A 602 -6.44 -2.21 29.27
C LYS A 602 -7.48 -3.03 30.01
N ASN A 603 -8.52 -2.37 30.50
CA ASN A 603 -9.61 -2.98 31.24
C ASN A 603 -10.79 -3.21 30.31
N TRP A 604 -11.00 -4.46 29.90
CA TRP A 604 -12.05 -4.86 28.97
C TRP A 604 -13.28 -5.40 29.71
N LYS A 605 -14.45 -4.85 29.39
CA LYS A 605 -15.75 -5.31 29.90
C LYS A 605 -16.46 -6.09 28.81
N GLN A 606 -16.89 -7.31 29.12
CA GLN A 606 -17.69 -8.12 28.22
C GLN A 606 -19.08 -7.49 28.05
N ILE A 607 -19.52 -7.34 26.80
CA ILE A 607 -20.86 -6.91 26.44
C ILE A 607 -21.79 -8.12 26.40
N ALA A 608 -21.44 -9.13 25.61
CA ALA A 608 -22.17 -10.38 25.46
C ALA A 608 -21.27 -11.46 24.83
N GLN A 609 -21.76 -12.69 24.84
CA GLN A 609 -21.21 -13.83 24.10
C GLN A 609 -22.34 -14.47 23.30
N VAL A 610 -22.05 -14.84 22.05
CA VAL A 610 -23.00 -15.52 21.15
C VAL A 610 -22.30 -16.65 20.43
N ARG A 611 -23.07 -17.62 19.94
CA ARG A 611 -22.59 -18.67 19.06
C ARG A 611 -23.22 -18.50 17.68
N VAL A 612 -22.40 -18.28 16.67
CA VAL A 612 -22.83 -18.06 15.28
C VAL A 612 -21.94 -18.93 14.39
N PRO A 613 -22.46 -20.02 13.81
CA PRO A 613 -21.68 -20.86 12.92
C PRO A 613 -21.16 -20.05 11.72
N MET A 614 -19.84 -20.09 11.49
CA MET A 614 -19.20 -19.44 10.34
C MET A 614 -18.05 -20.30 9.80
N PRO A 615 -17.78 -20.27 8.48
CA PRO A 615 -16.64 -20.98 7.89
C PRO A 615 -15.30 -20.46 8.42
N GLU A 616 -14.22 -21.18 8.15
CA GLU A 616 -12.87 -20.78 8.59
C GLU A 616 -12.49 -19.40 8.05
N LYS A 617 -12.65 -19.19 6.73
CA LYS A 617 -12.45 -17.91 6.05
C LYS A 617 -13.70 -17.03 6.17
N ILE A 618 -13.54 -15.85 6.75
CA ILE A 618 -14.57 -14.81 6.88
C ILE A 618 -13.97 -13.43 6.58
N GLU A 619 -14.78 -12.38 6.62
CA GLU A 619 -14.32 -10.99 6.61
C GLU A 619 -14.22 -10.43 8.03
N THR A 620 -13.22 -9.59 8.27
CA THR A 620 -13.10 -8.80 9.49
C THR A 620 -12.70 -7.36 9.20
N GLY A 621 -13.19 -6.40 9.98
CA GLY A 621 -12.88 -5.01 9.74
C GLY A 621 -13.74 -4.01 10.50
N MET A 622 -13.75 -2.78 10.00
CA MET A 622 -14.49 -1.66 10.55
C MET A 622 -15.73 -1.35 9.71
N ALA A 623 -16.88 -1.24 10.36
CA ALA A 623 -18.17 -0.93 9.74
C ALA A 623 -18.65 0.46 10.16
N VAL A 624 -19.32 1.18 9.24
CA VAL A 624 -20.02 2.43 9.54
C VAL A 624 -21.32 2.52 8.74
N SER A 625 -22.39 2.92 9.42
CA SER A 625 -23.74 3.12 8.89
C SER A 625 -24.36 4.35 9.54
N SER A 626 -25.25 5.03 8.83
CA SER A 626 -25.86 6.29 9.29
C SER A 626 -27.28 6.13 9.82
N ASP A 627 -27.88 4.95 9.65
CA ASP A 627 -29.31 4.68 9.79
C ASP A 627 -30.20 5.52 8.84
N ASP A 628 -29.60 6.06 7.76
CA ASP A 628 -30.30 6.80 6.70
C ASP A 628 -29.66 6.51 5.33
N PRO A 629 -30.36 5.91 4.36
CA PRO A 629 -29.80 5.66 3.04
C PRO A 629 -29.41 6.94 2.28
N ASN A 630 -29.91 8.12 2.67
CA ASN A 630 -29.71 9.38 1.98
C ASN A 630 -28.69 10.31 2.68
N ALA A 631 -28.03 9.85 3.74
CA ALA A 631 -27.01 10.63 4.45
C ALA A 631 -25.83 9.76 4.86
N LEU A 632 -24.62 10.32 4.79
CA LEU A 632 -23.40 9.68 5.28
C LEU A 632 -23.18 10.03 6.75
N ALA A 633 -22.84 9.03 7.57
CA ALA A 633 -22.22 9.24 8.86
C ALA A 633 -20.70 9.14 8.73
N GLU A 634 -19.98 9.95 9.50
CA GLU A 634 -18.52 9.89 9.63
C GLU A 634 -18.13 9.19 10.93
N ALA A 635 -17.21 8.23 10.83
CA ALA A 635 -16.53 7.61 11.95
C ALA A 635 -15.02 7.70 11.78
N ARG A 636 -14.32 7.91 12.89
CA ARG A 636 -12.87 7.82 13.00
C ARG A 636 -12.52 6.60 13.83
N CYS A 637 -11.67 5.74 13.29
CA CYS A 637 -11.19 4.55 13.97
C CYS A 637 -9.67 4.63 14.14
N SER A 638 -9.17 4.47 15.36
CA SER A 638 -7.73 4.46 15.64
C SER A 638 -7.33 3.21 16.40
N GLY A 639 -6.04 2.86 16.36
CA GLY A 639 -5.54 1.65 17.00
C GLY A 639 -6.17 0.37 16.44
N PHE A 640 -6.57 0.38 15.16
CA PHE A 640 -7.11 -0.80 14.50
C PHE A 640 -6.07 -1.91 14.48
N ALA A 641 -6.47 -3.10 14.95
CA ALA A 641 -5.62 -4.28 14.91
C ALA A 641 -6.44 -5.55 14.74
N ARG A 642 -5.95 -6.44 13.85
CA ARG A 642 -6.32 -7.85 13.84
C ARG A 642 -5.45 -8.60 14.84
N ILE A 643 -6.07 -9.48 15.61
CA ILE A 643 -5.43 -10.40 16.55
C ILE A 643 -5.50 -11.76 15.88
N GLU A 644 -4.39 -12.24 15.34
CA GLU A 644 -4.34 -13.51 14.61
C GLU A 644 -3.64 -14.57 15.46
N THR A 645 -4.16 -15.80 15.44
CA THR A 645 -3.55 -16.95 16.13
C THR A 645 -2.40 -17.57 15.33
N SER A 646 -2.30 -17.30 14.01
CA SER A 646 -1.30 -17.87 13.10
C SER A 646 0.10 -17.27 13.24
N LYS A 647 0.27 -16.15 13.97
CA LYS A 647 1.60 -15.67 14.30
C LYS A 647 2.25 -16.71 15.22
N LYS A 648 3.17 -17.52 14.67
CA LYS A 648 4.29 -18.05 15.44
C LYS A 648 5.00 -16.85 16.04
N VAL A 649 4.52 -16.42 17.20
CA VAL A 649 5.21 -15.55 18.13
C VAL A 649 6.53 -16.26 18.40
N ASN A 650 7.60 -15.82 17.73
CA ASN A 650 8.92 -16.02 18.31
C ASN A 650 8.92 -15.21 19.61
N ASN A 651 8.67 -15.95 20.70
CA ASN A 651 8.91 -15.66 22.11
C ASN A 651 8.55 -14.26 22.63
N GLU A 652 7.52 -14.22 23.47
CA GLU A 652 7.57 -13.60 24.81
C GLU A 652 6.17 -13.71 25.45
N MET A 653 5.74 -14.94 25.77
CA MET A 653 4.66 -15.11 26.75
C MET A 653 4.57 -16.51 27.39
N ASP A 654 5.65 -17.29 27.38
CA ASP A 654 5.80 -18.41 28.32
C ASP A 654 7.12 -18.23 29.07
N SER A 655 7.01 -17.85 30.33
CA SER A 655 8.09 -17.85 31.31
C SER A 655 8.25 -19.25 31.88
N GLU A 656 9.43 -19.84 31.78
CA GLU A 656 10.10 -20.61 32.84
C GLU A 656 11.51 -21.00 32.36
N GLU A 657 12.51 -20.65 33.19
CA GLU A 657 13.83 -21.27 33.41
C GLU A 657 14.45 -22.14 32.29
N ASP A 658 15.68 -21.82 31.86
CA ASP A 658 16.85 -22.58 32.34
C ASP A 658 18.21 -22.05 31.84
N TYR A 659 19.19 -22.27 32.71
CA TYR A 659 20.59 -21.88 32.71
C TYR A 659 21.49 -22.75 31.78
N GLU A 660 22.69 -22.22 31.48
CA GLU A 660 23.94 -22.94 31.16
C GLU A 660 24.02 -23.80 29.86
N ASP A 661 24.72 -23.31 28.83
CA ASP A 661 26.14 -23.63 28.49
C ASP A 661 26.54 -23.07 27.11
#